data_AF-A0A5P3AAX8-F1
#
_entry.id   AF-A0A5P3AAX8-F1
#
_cell.length_a   1.000
_cell.length_b   1.000
_cell.length_c   1.000
_cell.angle_alpha   90.00
_cell.angle_beta   90.00
_cell.angle_gamma   90.00
#
_symmetry.space_group_name_H-M   'P 1'
#
loop_
_entity.id
_entity.type
_entity.pdbx_description
1 polymer ?
#
loop_
_entity_poly.entity_id
_entity_poly.type
_entity_poly.pdbx_seq_one_letter_code
_entity_poly.pdbx_strand_id
1 'polypeptide(L)'
;MSLPFLPQPKPQPQPGAEALPGLPGFPGFPDMPGQPTPPAGPTDGYGPGLARLLEVLRNLRDDDGGDGGGDGPTTPAPAGTPTANDDMERTVEGDPVTLDLIGNDLPGDGAEAEDLHISEINGRDVRPGQMIGVGGNFIFPEAYVMVTEDGTVEVTQTRWFDGGDISFDYRISNGAFESDLASVEIEVLDPADTFTLILLHFADQEAGTRAVTDAPNFSGVLNVLRDEDVGADATLTLSSGDAFIPGLFYDASAAVFGSAGIADIQIQNELGVQAIALGNHEFDFGTAPLGGLIDGTAPGDFSSLDGTALAGEDFGGTMFPYLSTNLDFSGDPNLAPLETEGGQAPQGGVVTSSTVIEQDGEIFGVVGATTPTLGSISSPEGVTAHPGWAGTTPTDEELDALAAEIQAEVDALLAANPTMDKVILLSHMQQIDIELELAERLTDVDIIVAGGSNTRLFDENDRPRDGDSDQGDYPQFVENAGGTMTAVVNTDGSYKYVGRLVIEFDAYGNIIPESYDPDISGAYATDDQGVADLDAEDDIDPEIQAIADAIQDQILATEGNVFGVSDVFLNGERSGTGTADDPDGVRTQETNLGNLTADANLAYANEMYGDGDDIWLSVKNGGGIRASIGQTIVPPGGSEPVRGVNEEILDEDGNVVKPEGGISQNDIQTTLAFNNDLVVGTLTGAEIVALLEHGIAAYPEAGGQFIQVSGVVFSFDPDAPEGQRIEDAAFVDPETGEIRAVLVKDGEIVNPDAEYGVVTLGFLAEPRYDENGTFIGGGDGYPFPEDFDYVPLEQEGVQTGDATFADDGTEQDALAEYLLDTHATPDTAFDMADTGPAEDTRIQNLDFQDGLALDTAIDEFMFV
;
A
#
# COMPACT_ATOMS: atom_id res chain seq x y z
N MET A 1 -63.98 -2.02 9.42
CA MET A 1 -64.25 -1.89 10.88
C MET A 1 -63.21 -2.74 11.58
N SER A 2 -62.15 -2.09 12.06
CA SER A 2 -61.36 -2.40 13.26
C SER A 2 -60.21 -1.40 13.28
N LEU A 3 -59.98 -0.84 14.47
CA LEU A 3 -59.26 0.40 14.77
C LEU A 3 -57.73 0.25 14.73
N PRO A 4 -56.97 1.35 14.57
CA PRO A 4 -55.52 1.35 14.73
C PRO A 4 -55.13 1.32 16.22
N PHE A 5 -54.05 0.61 16.52
CA PHE A 5 -53.40 0.57 17.84
C PHE A 5 -52.49 1.80 18.00
N LEU A 6 -52.58 2.43 19.18
CA LEU A 6 -51.71 3.53 19.62
C LEU A 6 -50.41 2.97 20.23
N PRO A 7 -49.26 3.64 20.05
CA PRO A 7 -48.00 3.25 20.70
C PRO A 7 -48.01 3.60 22.20
N GLN A 8 -47.42 2.72 23.01
CA GLN A 8 -47.17 2.93 24.44
C GLN A 8 -45.91 3.79 24.64
N PRO A 9 -45.83 4.61 25.70
CA PRO A 9 -44.69 5.50 25.95
C PRO A 9 -43.49 4.79 26.61
N LYS A 10 -42.26 5.17 26.19
CA LYS A 10 -40.97 4.78 26.79
C LYS A 10 -40.90 5.17 28.28
N PRO A 11 -40.20 4.41 29.16
CA PRO A 11 -40.01 4.78 30.56
C PRO A 11 -38.93 5.86 30.71
N GLN A 12 -39.23 6.90 31.51
CA GLN A 12 -38.24 7.90 31.96
C GLN A 12 -37.37 7.35 33.11
N PRO A 13 -36.09 7.74 33.20
CA PRO A 13 -35.21 7.38 34.31
C PRO A 13 -35.48 8.28 35.54
N GLN A 14 -35.43 7.69 36.75
CA GLN A 14 -35.45 8.45 38.01
C GLN A 14 -34.05 8.62 38.62
N PRO A 15 -33.81 9.69 39.42
CA PRO A 15 -32.48 10.17 39.77
C PRO A 15 -32.05 9.90 41.22
N GLY A 16 -30.73 9.79 41.42
CA GLY A 16 -29.98 10.46 42.52
C GLY A 16 -29.58 9.65 43.77
N ALA A 17 -28.28 9.69 44.10
CA ALA A 17 -27.69 9.93 45.44
C ALA A 17 -26.14 9.97 45.31
N GLU A 18 -25.51 11.15 45.17
CA GLU A 18 -24.92 12.01 46.22
C GLU A 18 -23.76 11.42 47.07
N ALA A 19 -22.72 12.24 47.19
CA ALA A 19 -21.36 11.94 47.68
C ALA A 19 -21.04 12.48 49.10
N LEU A 20 -19.79 12.18 49.55
CA LEU A 20 -18.90 12.87 50.54
C LEU A 20 -18.84 12.29 51.99
N PRO A 21 -17.79 12.58 52.84
CA PRO A 21 -16.31 12.74 52.65
C PRO A 21 -15.38 12.22 53.82
N GLY A 22 -14.05 12.12 53.58
CA GLY A 22 -12.94 12.71 54.43
C GLY A 22 -12.14 11.93 55.54
N LEU A 23 -10.87 11.55 55.24
CA LEU A 23 -9.53 11.74 55.93
C LEU A 23 -9.28 11.36 57.44
N PRO A 24 -8.02 11.30 58.03
CA PRO A 24 -6.61 11.45 57.54
C PRO A 24 -5.47 10.49 58.13
N GLY A 25 -4.25 10.46 57.52
CA GLY A 25 -2.93 10.75 58.19
C GLY A 25 -1.83 9.67 58.47
N PHE A 26 -0.77 9.61 57.60
CA PHE A 26 0.74 9.58 57.77
C PHE A 26 1.50 8.81 58.92
N PRO A 27 2.87 8.62 58.93
CA PRO A 27 3.97 8.74 57.91
C PRO A 27 5.13 7.65 57.96
N GLY A 28 6.12 7.68 57.03
CA GLY A 28 7.57 7.40 57.35
C GLY A 28 8.49 6.62 56.36
N PHE A 29 9.41 7.35 55.69
CA PHE A 29 10.62 7.00 54.86
C PHE A 29 11.74 6.17 55.58
N PRO A 30 12.88 5.67 54.98
CA PRO A 30 13.71 6.27 53.88
C PRO A 30 14.53 5.35 52.90
N ASP A 31 15.32 6.03 52.06
CA ASP A 31 16.14 5.73 50.84
C ASP A 31 17.37 4.74 50.84
N MET A 32 17.60 4.15 49.63
CA MET A 32 18.85 3.94 48.80
C MET A 32 20.09 3.17 49.35
N PRO A 33 21.14 2.76 48.55
CA PRO A 33 21.40 2.70 47.08
C PRO A 33 22.10 1.40 46.53
N GLY A 34 22.36 1.30 45.21
CA GLY A 34 23.59 0.64 44.68
C GLY A 34 23.53 -0.14 43.33
N GLN A 35 23.94 0.52 42.24
CA GLN A 35 24.34 -0.05 40.93
C GLN A 35 25.67 -0.87 41.05
N PRO A 36 26.08 -1.75 40.10
CA PRO A 36 26.58 -1.31 38.77
C PRO A 36 26.48 -2.28 37.57
N THR A 37 26.42 -1.72 36.35
CA THR A 37 26.88 -2.27 35.04
C THR A 37 28.42 -2.46 35.04
N PRO A 38 29.12 -3.28 34.20
CA PRO A 38 29.12 -3.28 32.70
C PRO A 38 29.61 -4.66 32.08
N PRO A 39 30.25 -4.82 30.88
CA PRO A 39 30.46 -3.95 29.70
C PRO A 39 30.18 -4.61 28.31
N ALA A 40 30.38 -3.81 27.24
CA ALA A 40 30.20 -4.12 25.81
C ALA A 40 31.44 -4.67 25.07
N GLY A 41 31.17 -5.45 24.00
CA GLY A 41 31.94 -5.61 22.73
C GLY A 41 33.08 -6.64 22.65
N PRO A 42 33.52 -7.13 21.45
CA PRO A 42 33.13 -6.74 20.08
C PRO A 42 32.92 -7.88 19.02
N THR A 43 32.18 -7.54 17.96
CA THR A 43 32.31 -7.81 16.49
C THR A 43 32.72 -9.18 15.89
N ASP A 44 31.88 -9.61 14.92
CA ASP A 44 32.19 -10.13 13.56
C ASP A 44 31.67 -11.53 13.20
N GLY A 45 30.78 -11.57 12.19
CA GLY A 45 30.94 -12.44 11.03
C GLY A 45 29.84 -13.46 10.69
N TYR A 46 29.15 -13.21 9.57
CA TYR A 46 28.49 -14.15 8.64
C TYR A 46 27.05 -14.68 8.95
N GLY A 47 26.07 -14.02 8.29
CA GLY A 47 24.90 -14.52 7.52
C GLY A 47 23.99 -15.67 8.01
N PRO A 48 22.64 -15.51 8.00
CA PRO A 48 21.70 -16.60 8.24
C PRO A 48 21.30 -17.26 6.91
N GLY A 49 22.09 -18.23 6.48
CA GLY A 49 21.64 -19.25 5.54
C GLY A 49 22.01 -20.58 6.17
N LEU A 50 21.01 -21.44 6.42
CA LEU A 50 21.18 -22.81 6.96
C LEU A 50 21.28 -22.95 8.49
N ALA A 51 20.38 -22.33 9.27
CA ALA A 51 20.22 -22.61 10.70
C ALA A 51 18.80 -23.05 11.13
N ARG A 52 17.85 -23.25 10.20
CA ARG A 52 16.47 -23.71 10.50
C ARG A 52 16.22 -25.17 10.10
N LEU A 53 17.13 -26.07 10.47
CA LEU A 53 16.86 -27.53 10.52
C LEU A 53 17.09 -28.09 11.95
N LEU A 54 17.43 -27.24 12.92
CA LEU A 54 17.81 -27.67 14.26
C LEU A 54 17.07 -26.94 15.41
N GLU A 55 16.11 -26.08 15.08
CA GLU A 55 15.33 -25.32 16.08
C GLU A 55 13.92 -25.88 16.32
N VAL A 56 13.40 -26.73 15.41
CA VAL A 56 12.18 -27.53 15.63
C VAL A 56 12.39 -28.65 16.67
N LEU A 57 13.64 -28.96 17.06
CA LEU A 57 13.97 -30.02 18.02
C LEU A 57 14.33 -29.54 19.44
N ARG A 58 13.93 -28.33 19.87
CA ARG A 58 14.26 -27.82 21.21
C ARG A 58 13.15 -27.31 22.12
N ASN A 59 11.89 -27.27 21.69
CA ASN A 59 10.78 -26.82 22.57
C ASN A 59 10.11 -27.94 23.40
N LEU A 60 10.76 -29.09 23.59
CA LEU A 60 10.37 -30.06 24.63
C LEU A 60 11.44 -30.17 25.71
N ARG A 61 11.63 -29.10 26.48
CA ARG A 61 12.05 -29.22 27.88
C ARG A 61 11.90 -27.91 28.65
N ASP A 62 11.18 -28.03 29.76
CA ASP A 62 11.13 -27.13 30.92
C ASP A 62 9.87 -26.24 31.03
N ASP A 63 8.76 -26.80 31.51
CA ASP A 63 8.16 -26.46 32.82
C ASP A 63 7.30 -27.68 33.25
N ASP A 64 7.32 -28.18 34.49
CA ASP A 64 6.42 -27.65 35.50
C ASP A 64 7.03 -27.58 36.92
N GLY A 65 6.97 -26.38 37.47
CA GLY A 65 6.99 -26.09 38.89
C GLY A 65 5.60 -25.98 39.55
N GLY A 66 4.85 -27.09 39.64
CA GLY A 66 4.13 -27.54 40.85
C GLY A 66 2.80 -26.92 41.33
N ASP A 67 1.80 -27.80 41.53
CA ASP A 67 1.03 -27.91 42.79
C ASP A 67 0.50 -29.36 43.00
N GLY A 68 0.78 -29.93 44.17
CA GLY A 68 -0.27 -30.55 44.97
C GLY A 68 -0.80 -31.97 44.72
N GLY A 69 0.06 -32.99 44.67
CA GLY A 69 -0.18 -34.23 45.44
C GLY A 69 -0.35 -35.56 44.70
N GLY A 70 0.60 -36.48 44.94
CA GLY A 70 0.37 -37.93 44.82
C GLY A 70 1.42 -38.69 44.00
N ASP A 71 2.68 -38.68 44.45
CA ASP A 71 3.82 -39.27 43.76
C ASP A 71 3.78 -40.82 43.67
N GLY A 72 3.90 -41.34 42.45
CA GLY A 72 4.47 -42.65 42.12
C GLY A 72 5.44 -42.46 40.95
N PRO A 73 6.63 -43.10 40.92
CA PRO A 73 7.67 -42.75 39.95
C PRO A 73 7.29 -43.27 38.56
N THR A 74 7.07 -42.38 37.59
CA THR A 74 7.00 -42.74 36.17
C THR A 74 8.42 -43.00 35.66
N THR A 75 8.67 -44.21 35.19
CA THR A 75 9.90 -44.53 34.46
C THR A 75 9.86 -43.82 33.11
N PRO A 76 10.95 -43.19 32.62
CA PRO A 76 10.97 -42.64 31.26
C PRO A 76 10.68 -43.77 30.26
N ALA A 77 9.81 -43.48 29.29
CA ALA A 77 9.42 -44.44 28.27
C ALA A 77 10.68 -45.01 27.56
N PRO A 78 10.69 -46.31 27.23
CA PRO A 78 11.82 -46.91 26.51
C PRO A 78 12.05 -46.20 25.16
N ALA A 79 13.31 -46.09 24.74
CA ALA A 79 13.65 -45.56 23.42
C ALA A 79 12.94 -46.37 22.31
N GLY A 80 12.24 -45.69 21.41
CA GLY A 80 11.40 -46.30 20.37
C GLY A 80 9.91 -46.45 20.72
N THR A 81 9.43 -45.87 21.83
CA THR A 81 7.99 -45.80 22.14
C THR A 81 7.33 -44.75 21.22
N PRO A 82 6.20 -45.07 20.56
CA PRO A 82 5.47 -44.09 19.76
C PRO A 82 4.77 -43.07 20.67
N THR A 83 4.45 -41.89 20.13
CA THR A 83 3.72 -40.82 20.81
C THR A 83 2.38 -40.63 20.10
N ALA A 84 1.29 -40.89 20.84
CA ALA A 84 -0.05 -40.52 20.44
C ALA A 84 -0.34 -39.10 20.95
N ASN A 85 -0.96 -38.25 20.15
CA ASN A 85 -1.34 -36.88 20.50
C ASN A 85 -2.87 -36.77 20.61
N ASP A 86 -3.36 -35.78 21.36
CA ASP A 86 -4.80 -35.56 21.45
C ASP A 86 -5.35 -35.01 20.12
N ASP A 87 -6.56 -35.43 19.76
CA ASP A 87 -7.26 -35.05 18.53
C ASP A 87 -8.57 -34.34 18.84
N MET A 88 -8.95 -33.39 17.98
CA MET A 88 -10.22 -32.68 18.04
C MET A 88 -10.86 -32.63 16.66
N GLU A 89 -12.17 -32.80 16.58
CA GLU A 89 -12.93 -32.76 15.33
C GLU A 89 -14.34 -32.19 15.54
N ARG A 90 -15.00 -31.74 14.47
CA ARG A 90 -16.41 -31.34 14.47
C ARG A 90 -17.27 -32.25 13.61
N THR A 91 -18.53 -32.42 14.00
CA THR A 91 -19.53 -33.10 13.17
C THR A 91 -20.92 -32.56 13.47
N VAL A 92 -21.83 -32.58 12.50
CA VAL A 92 -23.23 -32.19 12.74
C VAL A 92 -24.04 -33.39 13.25
N GLU A 93 -25.01 -33.14 14.13
CA GLU A 93 -25.87 -34.19 14.68
C GLU A 93 -26.49 -35.06 13.56
N GLY A 94 -26.22 -36.36 13.61
CA GLY A 94 -26.69 -37.35 12.65
C GLY A 94 -25.69 -37.73 11.55
N ASP A 95 -24.64 -36.94 11.35
CA ASP A 95 -23.62 -37.22 10.34
C ASP A 95 -22.46 -38.06 10.92
N PRO A 96 -21.95 -39.04 10.15
CA PRO A 96 -20.75 -39.77 10.53
C PRO A 96 -19.50 -38.92 10.24
N VAL A 97 -18.47 -39.08 11.05
CA VAL A 97 -17.16 -38.42 10.86
C VAL A 97 -16.05 -39.45 10.71
N THR A 98 -15.07 -39.16 9.87
CA THR A 98 -13.91 -40.04 9.63
C THR A 98 -12.64 -39.30 10.03
N LEU A 99 -11.88 -39.87 10.96
CA LEU A 99 -10.69 -39.25 11.56
C LEU A 99 -9.43 -39.99 11.12
N ASP A 100 -8.35 -39.27 10.85
CA ASP A 100 -7.00 -39.84 10.73
C ASP A 100 -6.17 -39.55 11.98
N LEU A 101 -6.45 -40.28 13.06
CA LEU A 101 -5.80 -40.09 14.37
C LEU A 101 -4.28 -40.34 14.32
N ILE A 102 -3.77 -41.07 13.33
CA ILE A 102 -2.33 -41.37 13.24
C ILE A 102 -1.58 -40.24 12.51
N GLY A 103 -2.30 -39.35 11.81
CA GLY A 103 -1.71 -38.33 10.94
C GLY A 103 -0.77 -37.36 11.67
N ASN A 104 -1.07 -37.03 12.92
CA ASN A 104 -0.26 -36.15 13.78
C ASN A 104 0.66 -36.92 14.75
N ASP A 105 0.63 -38.26 14.75
CA ASP A 105 1.32 -39.12 15.71
C ASP A 105 2.76 -39.45 15.31
N LEU A 106 3.62 -39.73 16.31
CA LEU A 106 5.03 -40.07 16.08
C LEU A 106 5.33 -41.57 16.26
N PRO A 107 6.01 -42.23 15.31
CA PRO A 107 6.27 -43.68 15.36
C PRO A 107 7.27 -44.10 16.45
N GLY A 108 8.01 -43.14 17.01
CA GLY A 108 9.11 -43.36 17.94
C GLY A 108 10.44 -43.62 17.21
N ASP A 109 11.56 -43.37 17.91
CA ASP A 109 12.91 -43.45 17.34
C ASP A 109 13.22 -44.84 16.74
N GLY A 110 13.43 -44.89 15.42
CA GLY A 110 13.80 -46.08 14.67
C GLY A 110 12.64 -46.94 14.13
N ALA A 111 11.40 -46.46 14.22
CA ALA A 111 10.22 -47.04 13.55
C ALA A 111 9.76 -46.15 12.38
N GLU A 112 9.18 -46.74 11.35
CA GLU A 112 8.61 -46.02 10.21
C GLU A 112 7.14 -45.70 10.48
N ALA A 113 6.62 -44.60 9.91
CA ALA A 113 5.21 -44.22 10.09
C ALA A 113 4.23 -45.31 9.61
N GLU A 114 4.61 -46.10 8.60
CA GLU A 114 3.80 -47.20 8.07
C GLU A 114 3.60 -48.38 9.05
N ASP A 115 4.37 -48.45 10.14
CA ASP A 115 4.23 -49.47 11.17
C ASP A 115 3.23 -49.06 12.28
N LEU A 116 2.80 -47.80 12.32
CA LEU A 116 1.83 -47.30 13.28
C LEU A 116 0.43 -47.84 12.99
N HIS A 117 -0.27 -48.23 14.04
CA HIS A 117 -1.69 -48.54 14.00
C HIS A 117 -2.32 -48.28 15.36
N ILE A 118 -3.61 -47.95 15.37
CA ILE A 118 -4.40 -47.84 16.59
C ILE A 118 -4.50 -49.24 17.21
N SER A 119 -4.00 -49.41 18.43
CA SER A 119 -4.02 -50.69 19.15
C SER A 119 -5.19 -50.79 20.12
N GLU A 120 -5.63 -49.67 20.69
CA GLU A 120 -6.64 -49.62 21.74
C GLU A 120 -7.59 -48.43 21.58
N ILE A 121 -8.88 -48.64 21.87
CA ILE A 121 -9.88 -47.57 22.06
C ILE A 121 -10.62 -47.84 23.38
N ASN A 122 -10.68 -46.85 24.28
CA ASN A 122 -11.33 -46.91 25.59
C ASN A 122 -10.98 -48.19 26.39
N GLY A 123 -9.68 -48.55 26.45
CA GLY A 123 -9.23 -49.72 27.20
C GLY A 123 -9.47 -51.07 26.50
N ARG A 124 -9.79 -51.09 25.19
CA ARG A 124 -10.08 -52.32 24.43
C ARG A 124 -9.25 -52.43 23.17
N ASP A 125 -8.59 -53.58 23.02
CA ASP A 125 -7.92 -53.95 21.76
C ASP A 125 -8.87 -53.84 20.57
N VAL A 126 -8.42 -53.13 19.54
CA VAL A 126 -9.20 -52.90 18.31
C VAL A 126 -8.74 -53.81 17.18
N ARG A 127 -9.63 -54.04 16.22
CA ARG A 127 -9.33 -54.71 14.96
C ARG A 127 -10.05 -53.97 13.83
N PRO A 128 -9.48 -53.90 12.63
CA PRO A 128 -10.18 -53.33 11.48
C PRO A 128 -11.60 -53.89 11.32
N GLY A 129 -12.58 -53.01 11.21
CA GLY A 129 -14.01 -53.31 11.10
C GLY A 129 -14.73 -53.66 12.41
N GLN A 130 -14.07 -53.53 13.57
CA GLN A 130 -14.69 -53.75 14.88
C GLN A 130 -15.35 -52.46 15.39
N MET A 131 -16.67 -52.47 15.59
CA MET A 131 -17.41 -51.36 16.21
C MET A 131 -17.28 -51.38 17.74
N ILE A 132 -16.92 -50.23 18.31
CA ILE A 132 -16.78 -49.99 19.75
C ILE A 132 -17.72 -48.86 20.13
N GLY A 133 -18.65 -49.13 21.06
CA GLY A 133 -19.54 -48.08 21.57
C GLY A 133 -18.79 -47.14 22.51
N VAL A 134 -18.93 -45.83 22.28
CA VAL A 134 -18.37 -44.73 23.08
C VAL A 134 -19.50 -43.79 23.53
N GLY A 135 -19.25 -43.03 24.59
CA GLY A 135 -20.29 -42.22 25.26
C GLY A 135 -21.41 -43.06 25.88
N GLY A 136 -22.25 -42.43 26.70
CA GLY A 136 -23.41 -43.06 27.33
C GLY A 136 -23.08 -44.29 28.21
N ASN A 137 -23.88 -45.34 28.13
CA ASN A 137 -23.66 -46.60 28.86
C ASN A 137 -23.50 -47.77 27.88
N PHE A 138 -22.83 -48.84 28.30
CA PHE A 138 -22.54 -50.05 27.50
C PHE A 138 -23.72 -50.64 26.70
N ILE A 139 -24.96 -50.41 27.14
CA ILE A 139 -26.17 -50.92 26.46
C ILE A 139 -26.73 -49.92 25.42
N PHE A 140 -26.47 -48.63 25.62
CA PHE A 140 -26.93 -47.50 24.82
C PHE A 140 -25.75 -46.54 24.67
N PRO A 141 -24.78 -46.88 23.80
CA PRO A 141 -23.69 -45.96 23.50
C PRO A 141 -24.24 -44.77 22.72
N GLU A 142 -23.62 -43.60 22.87
CA GLU A 142 -23.96 -42.39 22.13
C GLU A 142 -23.45 -42.48 20.69
N ALA A 143 -22.25 -43.03 20.48
CA ALA A 143 -21.68 -43.27 19.15
C ALA A 143 -21.00 -44.65 19.03
N TYR A 144 -20.76 -45.10 17.80
CA TYR A 144 -19.91 -46.23 17.48
C TYR A 144 -18.64 -45.75 16.79
N VAL A 145 -17.49 -46.18 17.30
CA VAL A 145 -16.17 -45.95 16.72
C VAL A 145 -15.69 -47.22 16.04
N MET A 146 -15.18 -47.10 14.82
CA MET A 146 -14.68 -48.21 14.03
C MET A 146 -13.38 -47.83 13.32
N VAL A 147 -12.29 -48.53 13.64
CA VAL A 147 -11.06 -48.45 12.85
C VAL A 147 -11.30 -49.19 11.52
N THR A 148 -11.07 -48.53 10.40
CA THR A 148 -11.25 -49.07 9.03
C THR A 148 -10.08 -49.99 8.63
N GLU A 149 -10.10 -50.54 7.41
CA GLU A 149 -8.96 -51.31 6.88
C GLU A 149 -7.76 -50.43 6.48
N ASP A 150 -7.98 -49.14 6.19
CA ASP A 150 -6.92 -48.20 5.82
C ASP A 150 -6.28 -47.47 7.01
N GLY A 151 -6.82 -47.65 8.22
CA GLY A 151 -6.26 -47.12 9.47
C GLY A 151 -6.99 -45.91 10.03
N THR A 152 -7.90 -45.31 9.26
CA THR A 152 -8.79 -44.23 9.72
C THR A 152 -9.85 -44.72 10.71
N VAL A 153 -10.51 -43.79 11.37
CA VAL A 153 -11.52 -44.04 12.40
C VAL A 153 -12.85 -43.44 12.00
N GLU A 154 -13.84 -44.29 11.73
CA GLU A 154 -15.21 -43.85 11.48
C GLU A 154 -15.99 -43.78 12.80
N VAL A 155 -16.56 -42.63 13.10
CA VAL A 155 -17.44 -42.39 14.26
C VAL A 155 -18.86 -42.15 13.76
N THR A 156 -19.79 -43.01 14.16
CA THR A 156 -21.20 -42.91 13.78
C THR A 156 -22.07 -42.72 15.00
N GLN A 157 -22.78 -41.59 15.03
CA GLN A 157 -23.76 -41.28 16.07
C GLN A 157 -24.89 -42.31 16.06
N THR A 158 -25.37 -42.70 17.24
CA THR A 158 -26.49 -43.64 17.35
C THR A 158 -27.80 -42.91 17.56
N ARG A 159 -28.91 -43.63 17.35
CA ARG A 159 -30.26 -43.15 17.74
C ARG A 159 -30.47 -42.86 19.24
N TRP A 160 -29.47 -43.14 20.08
CA TRP A 160 -29.50 -42.89 21.53
C TRP A 160 -28.63 -41.69 21.92
N PHE A 161 -27.94 -41.07 20.97
CA PHE A 161 -27.35 -39.76 21.15
C PHE A 161 -28.44 -38.78 21.62
N ASP A 162 -28.15 -38.03 22.67
CA ASP A 162 -29.07 -37.07 23.29
C ASP A 162 -28.48 -35.66 23.42
N GLY A 163 -27.47 -35.35 22.60
CA GLY A 163 -26.76 -34.07 22.51
C GLY A 163 -25.42 -34.04 23.25
N GLY A 164 -24.58 -33.06 22.91
CA GLY A 164 -23.24 -32.85 23.50
C GLY A 164 -22.12 -33.58 22.77
N ASP A 165 -20.89 -33.43 23.27
CA ASP A 165 -19.69 -33.90 22.56
C ASP A 165 -19.46 -35.40 22.73
N ILE A 166 -18.80 -36.01 21.74
CA ILE A 166 -18.38 -37.42 21.78
C ILE A 166 -16.90 -37.47 22.07
N SER A 167 -16.52 -38.14 23.16
CA SER A 167 -15.10 -38.37 23.46
C SER A 167 -14.72 -39.83 23.72
N PHE A 168 -13.48 -40.15 23.36
CA PHE A 168 -12.90 -41.46 23.64
C PHE A 168 -11.37 -41.40 23.71
N ASP A 169 -10.79 -42.31 24.48
CA ASP A 169 -9.34 -42.44 24.58
C ASP A 169 -8.81 -43.48 23.57
N TYR A 170 -7.61 -43.28 23.05
CA TYR A 170 -6.93 -44.23 22.17
C TYR A 170 -5.43 -44.43 22.50
N ARG A 171 -4.87 -45.51 21.95
CA ARG A 171 -3.41 -45.77 21.92
C ARG A 171 -2.99 -46.23 20.54
N ILE A 172 -1.75 -45.93 20.18
CA ILE A 172 -1.09 -46.45 18.99
C ILE A 172 0.03 -47.42 19.34
N SER A 173 0.36 -48.31 18.41
CA SER A 173 1.50 -49.21 18.50
C SER A 173 2.31 -49.23 17.20
N ASN A 174 3.63 -49.29 17.33
CA ASN A 174 4.55 -49.60 16.23
C ASN A 174 4.88 -51.11 16.14
N GLY A 175 4.06 -51.96 16.76
CA GLY A 175 4.26 -53.41 16.83
C GLY A 175 5.30 -53.90 17.85
N ALA A 176 6.15 -53.01 18.37
CA ALA A 176 7.13 -53.32 19.42
C ALA A 176 6.79 -52.67 20.77
N PHE A 177 6.26 -51.45 20.73
CA PHE A 177 5.88 -50.65 21.89
C PHE A 177 4.48 -50.05 21.69
N GLU A 178 3.82 -49.68 22.79
CA GLU A 178 2.55 -48.96 22.81
C GLU A 178 2.79 -47.55 23.35
N SER A 179 2.07 -46.57 22.80
CA SER A 179 2.10 -45.18 23.25
C SER A 179 1.48 -45.03 24.63
N ASP A 180 1.64 -43.84 25.22
CA ASP A 180 0.74 -43.36 26.27
C ASP A 180 -0.68 -43.12 25.72
N LEU A 181 -1.62 -42.85 26.62
CA LEU A 181 -3.03 -42.62 26.25
C LEU A 181 -3.17 -41.21 25.66
N ALA A 182 -3.89 -41.11 24.56
CA ALA A 182 -4.35 -39.84 23.99
C ALA A 182 -5.89 -39.84 23.93
N SER A 183 -6.48 -38.67 23.77
CA SER A 183 -7.92 -38.43 23.77
C SER A 183 -8.37 -37.85 22.45
N VAL A 184 -9.58 -38.23 22.04
CA VAL A 184 -10.30 -37.66 20.91
C VAL A 184 -11.54 -36.96 21.45
N GLU A 185 -11.72 -35.69 21.10
CA GLU A 185 -12.91 -34.89 21.41
C GLU A 185 -13.60 -34.52 20.09
N ILE A 186 -14.87 -34.89 19.94
CA ILE A 186 -15.68 -34.58 18.75
C ILE A 186 -16.82 -33.68 19.20
N GLU A 187 -16.76 -32.42 18.81
CA GLU A 187 -17.85 -31.46 19.02
C GLU A 187 -19.01 -31.79 18.07
N VAL A 188 -20.21 -31.97 18.63
CA VAL A 188 -21.41 -32.30 17.85
C VAL A 188 -22.32 -31.09 17.74
N LEU A 189 -22.35 -30.51 16.53
CA LEU A 189 -23.06 -29.26 16.20
C LEU A 189 -24.54 -29.55 15.90
N ASP A 190 -25.45 -28.66 16.31
CA ASP A 190 -26.86 -28.79 15.94
C ASP A 190 -27.02 -28.40 14.45
N PRO A 191 -27.61 -29.24 13.58
CA PRO A 191 -27.87 -28.87 12.19
C PRO A 191 -28.78 -27.63 12.03
N ALA A 192 -29.45 -27.20 13.09
CA ALA A 192 -30.25 -25.98 13.12
C ALA A 192 -29.48 -24.74 13.60
N ASP A 193 -28.22 -24.90 14.05
CA ASP A 193 -27.38 -23.77 14.42
C ASP A 193 -26.98 -23.01 13.14
N THR A 194 -27.16 -21.70 13.22
CA THR A 194 -26.79 -20.74 12.19
C THR A 194 -26.08 -19.59 12.86
N PHE A 195 -25.07 -19.07 12.20
CA PHE A 195 -24.31 -17.92 12.67
C PHE A 195 -24.44 -16.77 11.67
N THR A 196 -24.75 -15.56 12.12
CA THR A 196 -24.93 -14.40 11.25
C THR A 196 -23.76 -13.42 11.36
N LEU A 197 -23.07 -13.17 10.26
CA LEU A 197 -21.99 -12.19 10.17
C LEU A 197 -22.49 -10.86 9.60
N ILE A 198 -22.06 -9.74 10.17
CA ILE A 198 -21.94 -8.47 9.44
C ILE A 198 -20.48 -8.32 9.01
N LEU A 199 -20.24 -8.26 7.71
CA LEU A 199 -18.95 -7.84 7.17
C LEU A 199 -19.10 -6.42 6.60
N LEU A 200 -18.48 -5.46 7.26
CA LEU A 200 -18.23 -4.13 6.73
C LEU A 200 -16.92 -4.18 5.96
N HIS A 201 -16.95 -3.80 4.68
CA HIS A 201 -15.78 -3.89 3.82
C HIS A 201 -15.71 -2.73 2.84
N PHE A 202 -14.49 -2.53 2.35
CA PHE A 202 -14.14 -1.51 1.39
C PHE A 202 -12.74 -1.79 0.82
N ALA A 203 -12.35 -1.10 -0.23
CA ALA A 203 -11.01 -1.13 -0.81
C ALA A 203 -10.72 0.21 -1.50
N ASP A 204 -9.48 0.44 -1.93
CA ASP A 204 -9.12 1.54 -2.81
C ASP A 204 -9.46 2.92 -2.20
N GLN A 205 -9.16 3.12 -0.92
CA GLN A 205 -9.48 4.39 -0.23
C GLN A 205 -8.79 5.59 -0.89
N GLU A 206 -7.57 5.39 -1.41
CA GLU A 206 -6.90 6.26 -2.40
C GLU A 206 -7.29 7.73 -2.24
N ALA A 207 -6.97 8.33 -1.09
CA ALA A 207 -7.54 9.61 -0.70
C ALA A 207 -7.20 10.71 -1.73
N GLY A 208 -8.19 11.07 -2.55
CA GLY A 208 -8.11 12.20 -3.47
C GLY A 208 -8.55 13.50 -2.80
N THR A 209 -8.64 14.59 -3.58
CA THR A 209 -9.12 15.89 -3.08
C THR A 209 -10.49 15.81 -2.41
N ARG A 210 -11.39 14.96 -2.91
CA ARG A 210 -12.72 14.76 -2.33
C ARG A 210 -12.74 14.05 -0.98
N ALA A 211 -11.65 13.38 -0.58
CA ALA A 211 -11.60 12.62 0.68
C ALA A 211 -11.80 13.52 1.92
N VAL A 212 -11.48 14.81 1.83
CA VAL A 212 -11.80 15.82 2.87
C VAL A 212 -13.31 15.93 3.19
N THR A 213 -14.19 15.52 2.27
CA THR A 213 -15.64 15.44 2.52
C THR A 213 -16.11 13.99 2.60
N ASP A 214 -15.62 13.14 1.70
CA ASP A 214 -16.09 11.76 1.58
C ASP A 214 -15.63 10.88 2.77
N ALA A 215 -14.43 11.08 3.34
CA ALA A 215 -13.94 10.27 4.47
C ALA A 215 -14.72 10.54 5.79
N PRO A 216 -15.01 11.80 6.19
CA PRO A 216 -15.88 12.06 7.34
C PRO A 216 -17.28 11.46 7.15
N ASN A 217 -17.92 11.67 5.99
CA ASN A 217 -19.24 11.09 5.72
C ASN A 217 -19.20 9.55 5.74
N PHE A 218 -18.13 8.96 5.19
CA PHE A 218 -17.90 7.52 5.23
C PHE A 218 -17.83 7.00 6.66
N SER A 219 -17.13 7.69 7.55
CA SER A 219 -17.08 7.31 8.97
C SER A 219 -18.47 7.30 9.63
N GLY A 220 -19.30 8.31 9.34
CA GLY A 220 -20.66 8.37 9.88
C GLY A 220 -21.53 7.21 9.40
N VAL A 221 -21.52 6.95 8.09
CA VAL A 221 -22.26 5.82 7.50
C VAL A 221 -21.74 4.49 8.07
N LEU A 222 -20.43 4.28 8.12
CA LEU A 222 -19.83 3.06 8.67
C LEU A 222 -20.24 2.84 10.13
N ASN A 223 -20.19 3.89 10.96
CA ASN A 223 -20.55 3.81 12.38
C ASN A 223 -22.03 3.45 12.58
N VAL A 224 -22.95 4.05 11.81
CA VAL A 224 -24.38 3.67 11.87
C VAL A 224 -24.59 2.22 11.46
N LEU A 225 -23.97 1.79 10.35
CA LEU A 225 -24.11 0.43 9.84
C LEU A 225 -23.52 -0.62 10.79
N ARG A 226 -22.44 -0.27 11.48
CA ARG A 226 -21.78 -1.10 12.50
C ARG A 226 -22.62 -1.26 13.77
N ASP A 227 -23.27 -0.19 14.21
CA ASP A 227 -24.05 -0.17 15.45
C ASP A 227 -25.51 -0.63 15.25
N GLU A 228 -25.95 -0.84 14.01
CA GLU A 228 -27.30 -1.31 13.69
C GLU A 228 -27.51 -2.78 14.14
N ASP A 229 -28.42 -3.00 15.09
CA ASP A 229 -28.84 -4.34 15.51
C ASP A 229 -29.75 -4.99 14.45
N VAL A 230 -29.12 -5.71 13.53
CA VAL A 230 -29.77 -6.57 12.53
C VAL A 230 -29.89 -8.04 12.98
N GLY A 231 -29.62 -8.32 14.26
CA GLY A 231 -29.63 -9.68 14.81
C GLY A 231 -28.40 -10.51 14.44
N ALA A 232 -27.29 -9.86 14.10
CA ALA A 232 -26.02 -10.52 13.82
C ALA A 232 -25.30 -10.96 15.10
N ASP A 233 -24.49 -12.00 14.95
CA ASP A 233 -23.72 -12.61 16.02
C ASP A 233 -22.28 -12.06 16.08
N ALA A 234 -21.73 -11.56 14.96
CA ALA A 234 -20.45 -10.83 14.93
C ALA A 234 -20.44 -9.71 13.87
N THR A 235 -19.47 -8.80 13.98
CA THR A 235 -19.28 -7.67 13.05
C THR A 235 -17.81 -7.38 12.79
N LEU A 236 -17.36 -7.64 11.56
CA LEU A 236 -15.99 -7.38 11.11
C LEU A 236 -15.92 -6.11 10.26
N THR A 237 -14.80 -5.38 10.34
CA THR A 237 -14.44 -4.26 9.46
C THR A 237 -13.09 -4.55 8.80
N LEU A 238 -13.08 -4.80 7.50
CA LEU A 238 -11.88 -5.23 6.75
C LEU A 238 -11.68 -4.37 5.48
N SER A 239 -10.44 -4.22 5.03
CA SER A 239 -10.13 -3.52 3.77
C SER A 239 -9.20 -4.32 2.87
N SER A 240 -9.42 -4.23 1.55
CA SER A 240 -8.60 -4.89 0.54
C SER A 240 -7.62 -3.94 -0.15
N GLY A 241 -6.92 -3.09 0.60
CA GLY A 241 -5.71 -2.37 0.15
C GLY A 241 -5.93 -1.05 -0.57
N ASP A 242 -4.82 -0.43 -0.99
CA ASP A 242 -4.75 0.94 -1.51
C ASP A 242 -5.39 1.96 -0.54
N ALA A 243 -4.96 1.90 0.72
CA ALA A 243 -5.35 2.79 1.81
C ALA A 243 -4.95 4.25 1.53
N PHE A 244 -3.91 4.46 0.71
CA PHE A 244 -3.45 5.76 0.24
C PHE A 244 -2.95 5.67 -1.21
N ILE A 245 -2.89 6.81 -1.88
CA ILE A 245 -2.33 6.97 -3.23
C ILE A 245 -1.51 8.26 -3.28
N PRO A 246 -0.45 8.37 -4.11
CA PRO A 246 0.14 9.64 -4.44
C PRO A 246 -0.92 10.67 -4.88
N GLY A 247 -0.87 11.86 -4.29
CA GLY A 247 -1.84 12.90 -4.62
C GLY A 247 -1.91 13.99 -3.55
N LEU A 248 -2.81 14.94 -3.78
CA LEU A 248 -2.89 16.15 -2.97
C LEU A 248 -3.19 15.89 -1.50
N PHE A 249 -4.02 14.90 -1.18
CA PHE A 249 -4.31 14.53 0.21
C PHE A 249 -3.06 13.95 0.90
N TYR A 250 -2.41 12.98 0.24
CA TYR A 250 -1.19 12.35 0.71
C TYR A 250 -0.06 13.37 0.92
N ASP A 251 0.16 14.26 -0.04
CA ASP A 251 1.19 15.30 0.03
C ASP A 251 0.88 16.35 1.11
N ALA A 252 -0.37 16.78 1.23
CA ALA A 252 -0.79 17.71 2.28
C ALA A 252 -0.56 17.15 3.68
N SER A 253 -0.66 15.82 3.87
CA SER A 253 -0.33 15.16 5.14
C SER A 253 1.09 15.47 5.61
N ALA A 254 2.07 15.60 4.71
CA ALA A 254 3.44 15.93 5.12
C ALA A 254 3.54 17.31 5.77
N ALA A 255 2.83 18.29 5.22
CA ALA A 255 2.82 19.65 5.75
C ALA A 255 2.04 19.75 7.07
N VAL A 256 0.94 19.01 7.21
CA VAL A 256 0.05 19.08 8.38
C VAL A 256 0.53 18.20 9.55
N PHE A 257 1.04 17.01 9.25
CA PHE A 257 1.35 15.98 10.24
C PHE A 257 2.82 15.53 10.22
N GLY A 258 3.66 16.08 9.35
CA GLY A 258 5.12 15.86 9.34
C GLY A 258 5.63 14.82 8.35
N SER A 259 4.79 13.86 7.95
CA SER A 259 5.07 12.90 6.87
C SER A 259 3.82 12.67 6.02
N ALA A 260 4.05 12.42 4.73
CA ALA A 260 2.99 12.07 3.80
C ALA A 260 2.39 10.70 4.18
N GLY A 261 1.08 10.52 3.99
CA GLY A 261 0.36 9.29 4.34
C GLY A 261 -0.04 9.11 5.80
N ILE A 262 0.42 9.96 6.74
CA ILE A 262 -0.01 9.88 8.16
C ILE A 262 -1.52 10.09 8.28
N ALA A 263 -2.08 11.06 7.54
CA ALA A 263 -3.51 11.31 7.53
C ALA A 263 -4.30 10.07 7.08
N ASP A 264 -3.88 9.44 5.97
CA ASP A 264 -4.52 8.26 5.40
C ASP A 264 -4.53 7.09 6.38
N ILE A 265 -3.37 6.75 6.97
CA ILE A 265 -3.25 5.66 7.94
C ILE A 265 -4.04 5.96 9.21
N GLN A 266 -4.02 7.21 9.69
CA GLN A 266 -4.78 7.55 10.87
C GLN A 266 -6.28 7.46 10.62
N ILE A 267 -6.77 7.84 9.44
CA ILE A 267 -8.17 7.62 9.08
C ILE A 267 -8.52 6.13 9.14
N GLN A 268 -7.68 5.23 8.62
CA GLN A 268 -7.92 3.79 8.73
C GLN A 268 -7.96 3.30 10.19
N ASN A 269 -7.09 3.84 11.05
CA ASN A 269 -7.09 3.55 12.48
C ASN A 269 -8.42 3.97 13.15
N GLU A 270 -8.91 5.18 12.87
CA GLU A 270 -10.17 5.70 13.43
C GLU A 270 -11.39 4.97 12.85
N LEU A 271 -11.35 4.55 11.58
CA LEU A 271 -12.37 3.68 11.00
C LEU A 271 -12.45 2.32 11.69
N GLY A 272 -11.46 1.93 12.51
CA GLY A 272 -11.48 0.68 13.28
C GLY A 272 -11.28 -0.56 12.42
N VAL A 273 -10.52 -0.44 11.33
CA VAL A 273 -10.21 -1.57 10.45
C VAL A 273 -9.39 -2.61 11.20
N GLN A 274 -9.74 -3.89 11.06
CA GLN A 274 -9.11 -4.98 11.81
C GLN A 274 -7.95 -5.63 11.05
N ALA A 275 -7.95 -5.56 9.73
CA ALA A 275 -6.85 -5.99 8.85
C ALA A 275 -7.02 -5.35 7.47
N ILE A 276 -5.89 -5.08 6.79
CA ILE A 276 -5.86 -4.52 5.43
C ILE A 276 -4.97 -5.39 4.54
N ALA A 277 -5.41 -5.78 3.33
CA ALA A 277 -4.51 -6.38 2.36
C ALA A 277 -3.52 -5.34 1.81
N LEU A 278 -2.29 -5.73 1.47
CA LEU A 278 -1.41 -4.84 0.70
C LEU A 278 -1.94 -4.73 -0.74
N GLY A 279 -2.22 -3.51 -1.19
CA GLY A 279 -2.44 -3.15 -2.58
C GLY A 279 -1.13 -2.72 -3.27
N ASN A 280 -1.24 -2.11 -4.45
CA ASN A 280 -0.05 -1.62 -5.16
C ASN A 280 0.37 -0.22 -4.72
N HIS A 281 -0.57 0.68 -4.43
CA HIS A 281 -0.26 2.07 -4.13
C HIS A 281 0.45 2.25 -2.77
N GLU A 282 0.37 1.25 -1.89
CA GLU A 282 1.24 1.17 -0.71
C GLU A 282 2.74 1.24 -1.06
N PHE A 283 3.14 0.80 -2.26
CA PHE A 283 4.54 0.69 -2.68
C PHE A 283 5.03 1.83 -3.58
N ASP A 284 4.20 2.82 -3.90
CA ASP A 284 4.53 3.82 -4.93
C ASP A 284 5.77 4.65 -4.60
N PHE A 285 5.97 4.94 -3.32
CA PHE A 285 7.13 5.68 -2.81
C PHE A 285 8.25 4.79 -2.27
N GLY A 286 8.19 3.49 -2.54
CA GLY A 286 9.14 2.49 -2.04
C GLY A 286 8.83 1.99 -0.63
N THR A 287 9.64 1.05 -0.14
CA THR A 287 9.33 0.30 1.09
C THR A 287 9.72 1.04 2.37
N ALA A 288 10.59 2.06 2.29
CA ALA A 288 10.98 2.85 3.46
C ALA A 288 9.86 3.77 3.98
N PRO A 289 9.19 4.60 3.14
CA PRO A 289 8.02 5.36 3.58
C PRO A 289 6.90 4.45 4.10
N LEU A 290 6.58 3.37 3.38
CA LEU A 290 5.58 2.39 3.81
C LEU A 290 5.93 1.78 5.17
N GLY A 291 7.15 1.27 5.35
CA GLY A 291 7.59 0.70 6.62
C GLY A 291 7.48 1.68 7.79
N GLY A 292 7.81 2.96 7.57
CA GLY A 292 7.67 4.01 8.58
C GLY A 292 6.22 4.35 8.93
N LEU A 293 5.30 4.27 7.95
CA LEU A 293 3.87 4.42 8.19
C LEU A 293 3.28 3.23 8.95
N ILE A 294 3.78 2.01 8.67
CA ILE A 294 3.36 0.79 9.35
C ILE A 294 3.81 0.84 10.82
N ASP A 295 5.11 0.98 11.08
CA ASP A 295 5.71 0.83 12.41
C ASP A 295 5.68 2.09 13.28
N GLY A 296 5.21 3.21 12.74
CA GLY A 296 5.12 4.50 13.42
C GLY A 296 6.43 5.27 13.51
N THR A 297 7.46 4.88 12.75
CA THR A 297 8.73 5.63 12.69
C THR A 297 8.71 6.79 11.70
N ALA A 298 7.66 6.91 10.87
CA ALA A 298 7.41 8.10 10.07
C ALA A 298 7.37 9.35 10.98
N PRO A 299 8.24 10.36 10.76
CA PRO A 299 8.27 11.54 11.61
C PRO A 299 6.96 12.32 11.52
N GLY A 300 6.24 12.46 12.64
CA GLY A 300 5.00 13.21 12.64
C GLY A 300 4.23 13.18 13.96
N ASP A 301 3.34 14.13 14.12
CA ASP A 301 2.45 14.25 15.27
C ASP A 301 1.13 14.95 14.87
N PHE A 302 0.16 14.92 15.78
CA PHE A 302 -1.14 15.55 15.59
C PHE A 302 -1.25 16.86 16.39
N SER A 303 -0.15 17.59 16.55
CA SER A 303 -0.15 18.88 17.27
C SER A 303 -0.86 20.01 16.54
N SER A 304 -1.12 19.85 15.24
CA SER A 304 -1.95 20.72 14.40
C SER A 304 -3.45 20.58 14.69
N LEU A 305 -3.88 19.47 15.30
CA LEU A 305 -5.27 19.24 15.67
C LEU A 305 -5.60 19.84 17.04
N ASP A 306 -6.85 20.28 17.20
CA ASP A 306 -7.38 20.83 18.44
C ASP A 306 -8.70 20.15 18.81
N GLY A 307 -8.87 19.80 20.10
CA GLY A 307 -10.16 19.34 20.63
C GLY A 307 -10.52 17.87 20.36
N THR A 308 -9.62 17.10 19.76
CA THR A 308 -9.72 15.65 19.55
C THR A 308 -8.88 14.85 20.55
N ALA A 309 -9.02 13.52 20.59
CA ALA A 309 -8.14 12.66 21.38
C ALA A 309 -6.71 12.61 20.81
N LEU A 310 -6.54 12.86 19.52
CA LEU A 310 -5.25 12.90 18.82
C LEU A 310 -4.42 14.14 19.16
N ALA A 311 -5.04 15.25 19.55
CA ALA A 311 -4.38 16.54 19.70
C ALA A 311 -3.09 16.48 20.55
N GLY A 312 -1.95 16.63 19.89
CA GLY A 312 -0.61 16.63 20.51
C GLY A 312 -0.02 15.25 20.81
N GLU A 313 -0.64 14.16 20.35
CA GLU A 313 -0.07 12.82 20.37
C GLU A 313 0.87 12.60 19.17
N ASP A 314 1.88 11.77 19.35
CA ASP A 314 2.79 11.34 18.27
C ASP A 314 2.09 10.32 17.37
N PHE A 315 2.47 10.26 16.08
CA PHE A 315 1.96 9.22 15.18
C PHE A 315 2.42 7.83 15.63
N GLY A 316 1.47 6.89 15.76
CA GLY A 316 1.69 5.57 16.35
C GLY A 316 1.88 4.42 15.36
N GLY A 317 1.80 4.69 14.05
CA GLY A 317 1.74 3.67 13.02
C GLY A 317 0.35 3.07 12.84
N THR A 318 0.29 1.93 12.16
CA THR A 318 -0.95 1.18 11.92
C THR A 318 -1.44 0.48 13.19
N MET A 319 -2.75 0.48 13.43
CA MET A 319 -3.40 -0.33 14.49
C MET A 319 -3.87 -1.70 14.00
N PHE A 320 -3.65 -1.99 12.72
CA PHE A 320 -4.03 -3.21 12.02
C PHE A 320 -2.80 -3.85 11.36
N PRO A 321 -2.82 -5.17 11.08
CA PRO A 321 -1.80 -5.80 10.26
C PRO A 321 -2.07 -5.54 8.78
N TYR A 322 -1.00 -5.37 8.02
CA TYR A 322 -1.05 -5.50 6.56
C TYR A 322 -0.87 -6.96 6.15
N LEU A 323 -1.73 -7.45 5.25
CA LEU A 323 -1.80 -8.85 4.87
C LEU A 323 -1.37 -9.08 3.42
N SER A 324 -0.49 -10.05 3.19
CA SER A 324 -0.29 -10.64 1.87
C SER A 324 0.45 -11.97 1.96
N THR A 325 -0.19 -13.05 1.53
CA THR A 325 0.39 -14.39 1.51
C THR A 325 1.37 -14.61 0.37
N ASN A 326 1.28 -13.80 -0.70
CA ASN A 326 1.98 -14.04 -1.95
C ASN A 326 3.07 -12.99 -2.23
N LEU A 327 3.47 -12.23 -1.20
CA LEU A 327 4.63 -11.34 -1.22
C LEU A 327 5.77 -11.91 -0.36
N ASP A 328 6.99 -11.91 -0.88
CA ASP A 328 8.21 -12.23 -0.13
C ASP A 328 8.89 -10.93 0.32
N PHE A 329 8.86 -10.67 1.63
CA PHE A 329 9.48 -9.49 2.24
C PHE A 329 10.97 -9.67 2.55
N SER A 330 11.50 -10.90 2.52
CA SER A 330 12.82 -11.23 3.07
C SER A 330 14.00 -10.54 2.37
N GLY A 331 13.79 -10.09 1.12
CA GLY A 331 14.75 -9.31 0.35
C GLY A 331 14.79 -7.83 0.69
N ASP A 332 13.79 -7.31 1.40
CA ASP A 332 13.60 -5.89 1.65
C ASP A 332 14.10 -5.46 3.04
N PRO A 333 14.97 -4.44 3.14
CA PRO A 333 15.53 -4.01 4.43
C PRO A 333 14.54 -3.28 5.33
N ASN A 334 13.44 -2.76 4.79
CA ASN A 334 12.47 -1.92 5.51
C ASN A 334 11.29 -2.74 6.03
N LEU A 335 10.80 -3.70 5.24
CA LEU A 335 9.62 -4.51 5.59
C LEU A 335 9.97 -5.88 6.19
N ALA A 336 11.10 -6.50 5.85
CA ALA A 336 11.51 -7.76 6.49
C ALA A 336 11.55 -7.70 8.04
N PRO A 337 11.94 -6.58 8.69
CA PRO A 337 11.89 -6.47 10.15
C PRO A 337 10.47 -6.43 10.73
N LEU A 338 9.46 -6.09 9.92
CA LEU A 338 8.06 -5.96 10.31
C LEU A 338 7.27 -7.25 10.08
N GLU A 339 7.86 -8.23 9.39
CA GLU A 339 7.22 -9.50 9.08
C GLU A 339 7.01 -10.35 10.34
N THR A 340 5.77 -10.76 10.57
CA THR A 340 5.40 -11.71 11.63
C THR A 340 4.77 -12.97 11.06
N GLU A 341 4.82 -14.05 11.84
CA GLU A 341 4.15 -15.31 11.50
C GLU A 341 2.64 -15.12 11.29
N GLY A 342 2.11 -15.76 10.25
CA GLY A 342 0.67 -15.77 9.96
C GLY A 342 -0.15 -16.49 11.02
N GLY A 343 -1.47 -16.35 10.93
CA GLY A 343 -2.43 -17.01 11.81
C GLY A 343 -2.41 -16.56 13.27
N GLN A 344 -1.79 -15.42 13.56
CA GLN A 344 -1.85 -14.79 14.89
C GLN A 344 -3.06 -13.86 14.99
N ALA A 345 -3.44 -13.47 16.20
CA ALA A 345 -4.42 -12.40 16.40
C ALA A 345 -3.93 -11.07 15.76
N PRO A 346 -4.85 -10.18 15.31
CA PRO A 346 -4.48 -8.94 14.64
C PRO A 346 -3.53 -8.09 15.49
N GLN A 347 -2.47 -7.60 14.85
CA GLN A 347 -1.45 -6.78 15.47
C GLN A 347 -1.19 -5.57 14.59
N GLY A 348 -1.18 -4.38 15.18
CA GLY A 348 -0.72 -3.18 14.50
C GLY A 348 0.78 -3.17 14.25
N GLY A 349 1.22 -2.47 13.21
CA GLY A 349 2.62 -2.22 12.93
C GLY A 349 3.41 -3.39 12.34
N VAL A 350 2.73 -4.34 11.73
CA VAL A 350 3.35 -5.54 11.14
C VAL A 350 2.83 -5.84 9.74
N VAL A 351 3.61 -6.60 8.98
CA VAL A 351 3.18 -7.29 7.76
C VAL A 351 3.11 -8.79 8.02
N THR A 352 2.12 -9.49 7.48
CA THR A 352 1.99 -10.95 7.64
C THR A 352 1.15 -11.56 6.50
N SER A 353 1.07 -12.89 6.42
CA SER A 353 0.25 -13.59 5.41
C SER A 353 -1.24 -13.58 5.76
N SER A 354 -1.54 -13.74 7.06
CA SER A 354 -2.90 -13.91 7.56
C SER A 354 -3.04 -13.56 9.04
N THR A 355 -4.27 -13.41 9.51
CA THR A 355 -4.61 -13.22 10.92
C THR A 355 -5.85 -14.03 11.32
N VAL A 356 -5.98 -14.34 12.61
CA VAL A 356 -7.15 -15.02 13.18
C VAL A 356 -7.91 -14.06 14.09
N ILE A 357 -9.15 -13.74 13.75
CA ILE A 357 -10.01 -12.84 14.51
C ILE A 357 -10.99 -13.67 15.34
N GLU A 358 -11.00 -13.47 16.66
CA GLU A 358 -12.02 -14.01 17.55
C GLU A 358 -13.03 -12.90 17.88
N GLN A 359 -14.31 -13.13 17.60
CA GLN A 359 -15.39 -12.20 17.91
C GLN A 359 -16.62 -12.93 18.41
N ASP A 360 -17.07 -12.55 19.61
CA ASP A 360 -18.27 -13.09 20.26
C ASP A 360 -18.31 -14.63 20.38
N GLY A 361 -17.13 -15.26 20.39
CA GLY A 361 -16.94 -16.72 20.51
C GLY A 361 -16.72 -17.43 19.18
N GLU A 362 -16.79 -16.72 18.06
CA GLU A 362 -16.55 -17.24 16.71
C GLU A 362 -15.16 -16.86 16.22
N ILE A 363 -14.55 -17.73 15.41
CA ILE A 363 -13.17 -17.60 14.94
C ILE A 363 -13.17 -17.49 13.42
N PHE A 364 -12.48 -16.47 12.90
CA PHE A 364 -12.36 -16.18 11.48
C PHE A 364 -10.89 -16.17 11.06
N GLY A 365 -10.56 -16.92 10.01
CA GLY A 365 -9.29 -16.77 9.31
C GLY A 365 -9.38 -15.64 8.29
N VAL A 366 -8.46 -14.69 8.32
CA VAL A 366 -8.38 -13.61 7.33
C VAL A 366 -7.04 -13.68 6.62
N VAL A 367 -7.06 -13.97 5.32
CA VAL A 367 -5.86 -14.15 4.48
C VAL A 367 -5.75 -12.96 3.52
N GLY A 368 -4.55 -12.45 3.29
CA GLY A 368 -4.32 -11.38 2.30
C GLY A 368 -3.71 -11.89 1.00
N ALA A 369 -3.98 -11.23 -0.12
CA ALA A 369 -3.26 -11.46 -1.38
C ALA A 369 -3.16 -10.17 -2.21
N THR A 370 -2.00 -9.96 -2.82
CA THR A 370 -1.67 -8.77 -3.63
C THR A 370 -1.44 -9.17 -5.08
N THR A 371 -1.76 -8.28 -6.03
CA THR A 371 -1.58 -8.56 -7.45
C THR A 371 -0.17 -9.06 -7.82
N PRO A 372 -0.05 -10.19 -8.54
CA PRO A 372 1.20 -10.65 -9.14
C PRO A 372 1.92 -9.67 -10.09
N THR A 373 1.24 -8.61 -10.54
CA THR A 373 1.81 -7.58 -11.41
C THR A 373 2.49 -6.44 -10.65
N LEU A 374 2.55 -6.48 -9.31
CA LEU A 374 3.06 -5.40 -8.45
C LEU A 374 4.37 -4.78 -8.95
N GLY A 375 5.37 -5.61 -9.28
CA GLY A 375 6.69 -5.14 -9.73
C GLY A 375 6.70 -4.42 -11.09
N SER A 376 5.58 -4.38 -11.80
CA SER A 376 5.40 -3.63 -13.05
C SER A 376 4.55 -2.38 -12.93
N ILE A 377 3.82 -2.22 -11.82
CA ILE A 377 2.84 -1.14 -11.62
C ILE A 377 3.15 -0.25 -10.41
N SER A 378 4.12 -0.62 -9.58
CA SER A 378 4.56 0.19 -8.43
C SER A 378 6.07 -0.02 -8.16
N SER A 379 6.56 0.45 -7.01
CA SER A 379 7.98 0.44 -6.62
C SER A 379 8.26 -0.46 -5.40
N PRO A 380 8.02 -1.79 -5.46
CA PRO A 380 8.15 -2.68 -4.28
C PRO A 380 9.58 -2.97 -3.82
N GLU A 381 10.60 -2.42 -4.49
CA GLU A 381 12.02 -2.57 -4.16
C GLU A 381 12.46 -4.03 -3.92
N GLY A 382 12.75 -4.39 -2.66
CA GLY A 382 13.21 -5.73 -2.28
C GLY A 382 12.09 -6.76 -2.12
N VAL A 383 10.82 -6.33 -2.18
CA VAL A 383 9.65 -7.20 -2.08
C VAL A 383 9.32 -7.79 -3.45
N THR A 384 9.03 -9.09 -3.49
CA THR A 384 8.68 -9.79 -4.74
C THR A 384 7.38 -10.55 -4.63
N ALA A 385 6.52 -10.45 -5.66
CA ALA A 385 5.28 -11.22 -5.74
C ALA A 385 5.51 -12.63 -6.32
N HIS A 386 4.80 -13.61 -5.76
CA HIS A 386 4.89 -15.03 -6.11
C HIS A 386 3.50 -15.67 -6.26
N PRO A 387 3.11 -16.13 -7.47
CA PRO A 387 3.84 -16.01 -8.73
C PRO A 387 3.97 -14.54 -9.17
N GLY A 388 4.98 -14.24 -9.98
CA GLY A 388 5.10 -12.94 -10.64
C GLY A 388 4.59 -13.04 -12.08
N TRP A 389 3.79 -12.07 -12.53
CA TRP A 389 3.21 -12.07 -13.88
C TRP A 389 3.87 -11.04 -14.78
N ALA A 390 3.98 -11.37 -16.08
CA ALA A 390 4.57 -10.49 -17.08
C ALA A 390 3.54 -9.58 -17.78
N GLY A 391 2.24 -9.82 -17.57
CA GLY A 391 1.15 -9.05 -18.16
C GLY A 391 -0.10 -9.08 -17.27
N THR A 392 -1.09 -8.28 -17.64
CA THR A 392 -2.29 -8.04 -16.81
C THR A 392 -3.42 -9.04 -17.02
N THR A 393 -3.35 -9.90 -18.05
CA THR A 393 -4.30 -11.00 -18.25
C THR A 393 -3.62 -12.32 -17.92
N PRO A 394 -3.97 -12.97 -16.80
CA PRO A 394 -3.33 -14.22 -16.44
C PRO A 394 -3.80 -15.39 -17.30
N THR A 395 -2.96 -16.40 -17.38
CA THR A 395 -3.31 -17.72 -17.91
C THR A 395 -3.90 -18.62 -16.83
N ASP A 396 -4.61 -19.68 -17.22
CA ASP A 396 -5.11 -20.69 -16.27
C ASP A 396 -3.99 -21.23 -15.36
N GLU A 397 -2.78 -21.45 -15.90
CA GLU A 397 -1.64 -21.96 -15.12
C GLU A 397 -1.13 -20.94 -14.09
N GLU A 398 -1.20 -19.65 -14.41
CA GLU A 398 -0.84 -18.55 -13.51
C GLU A 398 -1.88 -18.36 -12.39
N LEU A 399 -3.17 -18.48 -12.72
CA LEU A 399 -4.25 -18.47 -11.73
C LEU A 399 -4.20 -19.69 -10.82
N ASP A 400 -3.98 -20.88 -11.38
CA ASP A 400 -3.82 -22.11 -10.59
C ASP A 400 -2.63 -22.02 -9.64
N ALA A 401 -1.54 -21.37 -10.06
CA ALA A 401 -0.36 -21.14 -9.22
C ALA A 401 -0.63 -20.13 -8.09
N LEU A 402 -1.34 -19.03 -8.36
CA LEU A 402 -1.74 -18.07 -7.34
C LEU A 402 -2.73 -18.70 -6.34
N ALA A 403 -3.73 -19.43 -6.84
CA ALA A 403 -4.69 -20.14 -6.00
C ALA A 403 -3.99 -21.16 -5.10
N ALA A 404 -2.97 -21.87 -5.60
CA ALA A 404 -2.19 -22.80 -4.79
C ALA A 404 -1.39 -22.11 -3.67
N GLU A 405 -0.89 -20.89 -3.89
CA GLU A 405 -0.20 -20.10 -2.86
C GLU A 405 -1.17 -19.69 -1.76
N ILE A 406 -2.35 -19.16 -2.13
CA ILE A 406 -3.39 -18.76 -1.19
C ILE A 406 -3.93 -19.98 -0.43
N GLN A 407 -4.22 -21.07 -1.12
CA GLN A 407 -4.76 -22.29 -0.51
C GLN A 407 -3.80 -22.88 0.52
N ALA A 408 -2.48 -22.79 0.32
CA ALA A 408 -1.51 -23.30 1.27
C ALA A 408 -1.62 -22.59 2.64
N GLU A 409 -1.90 -21.29 2.64
CA GLU A 409 -2.10 -20.52 3.87
C GLU A 409 -3.47 -20.82 4.51
N VAL A 410 -4.53 -20.94 3.70
CA VAL A 410 -5.87 -21.35 4.15
C VAL A 410 -5.82 -22.72 4.84
N ASP A 411 -5.18 -23.71 4.20
CA ASP A 411 -5.01 -25.06 4.74
C ASP A 411 -4.19 -25.04 6.05
N ALA A 412 -3.15 -24.21 6.11
CA ALA A 412 -2.32 -24.07 7.32
C ALA A 412 -3.11 -23.46 8.49
N LEU A 413 -3.94 -22.45 8.21
CA LEU A 413 -4.81 -21.81 9.19
C LEU A 413 -5.83 -22.79 9.78
N LEU A 414 -6.54 -23.54 8.93
CA LEU A 414 -7.53 -24.52 9.35
C LEU A 414 -6.87 -25.68 10.13
N ALA A 415 -5.71 -26.15 9.67
CA ALA A 415 -4.96 -27.19 10.37
C ALA A 415 -4.46 -26.73 11.76
N ALA A 416 -4.08 -25.45 11.90
CA ALA A 416 -3.65 -24.87 13.17
C ALA A 416 -4.81 -24.56 14.12
N ASN A 417 -6.02 -24.39 13.59
CA ASN A 417 -7.23 -24.02 14.34
C ASN A 417 -8.38 -24.98 14.03
N PRO A 418 -8.42 -26.20 14.61
CA PRO A 418 -9.41 -27.23 14.27
C PRO A 418 -10.89 -26.86 14.50
N THR A 419 -11.15 -25.79 15.24
CA THR A 419 -12.48 -25.26 15.55
C THR A 419 -12.83 -24.00 14.74
N MET A 420 -11.98 -23.61 13.79
CA MET A 420 -12.21 -22.51 12.87
C MET A 420 -12.72 -23.07 11.56
N ASP A 421 -13.80 -22.50 11.05
CA ASP A 421 -14.53 -22.99 9.88
C ASP A 421 -15.03 -21.85 8.98
N LYS A 422 -14.54 -20.62 9.20
CA LYS A 422 -14.90 -19.43 8.41
C LYS A 422 -13.63 -18.73 7.94
N VAL A 423 -13.49 -18.53 6.64
CA VAL A 423 -12.29 -17.91 6.05
C VAL A 423 -12.67 -16.80 5.07
N ILE A 424 -12.01 -15.65 5.24
CA ILE A 424 -12.17 -14.46 4.42
C ILE A 424 -10.84 -14.17 3.72
N LEU A 425 -10.87 -13.99 2.40
CA LEU A 425 -9.73 -13.54 1.61
C LEU A 425 -9.87 -12.04 1.31
N LEU A 426 -8.90 -11.24 1.72
CA LEU A 426 -8.71 -9.85 1.31
C LEU A 426 -7.78 -9.84 0.09
N SER A 427 -8.32 -9.60 -1.09
CA SER A 427 -7.63 -9.74 -2.37
C SER A 427 -7.56 -8.42 -3.10
N HIS A 428 -6.38 -8.06 -3.59
CA HIS A 428 -6.15 -6.84 -4.36
C HIS A 428 -5.54 -7.15 -5.73
N MET A 429 -6.35 -7.60 -6.70
CA MET A 429 -5.86 -8.13 -7.99
C MET A 429 -5.98 -7.17 -9.18
N GLN A 430 -6.42 -5.93 -8.96
CA GLN A 430 -6.61 -4.90 -10.00
C GLN A 430 -7.77 -5.17 -10.98
N GLN A 431 -8.27 -6.40 -11.07
CA GLN A 431 -9.38 -6.80 -11.95
C GLN A 431 -10.24 -7.85 -11.26
N ILE A 432 -11.50 -7.53 -10.96
CA ILE A 432 -12.42 -8.41 -10.23
C ILE A 432 -12.63 -9.79 -10.88
N ASP A 433 -12.45 -9.91 -12.20
CA ASP A 433 -12.53 -11.19 -12.91
C ASP A 433 -11.49 -12.20 -12.38
N ILE A 434 -10.34 -11.72 -11.88
CA ILE A 434 -9.32 -12.56 -11.25
C ILE A 434 -9.86 -13.13 -9.93
N GLU A 435 -10.47 -12.32 -9.07
CA GLU A 435 -11.10 -12.79 -7.83
C GLU A 435 -12.24 -13.77 -8.09
N LEU A 436 -13.06 -13.55 -9.11
CA LEU A 436 -14.11 -14.49 -9.52
C LEU A 436 -13.52 -15.83 -9.96
N GLU A 437 -12.41 -15.81 -10.72
CA GLU A 437 -11.72 -17.02 -11.14
C GLU A 437 -10.96 -17.72 -10.00
N LEU A 438 -10.49 -16.97 -8.99
CA LEU A 438 -9.91 -17.52 -7.76
C LEU A 438 -10.99 -18.21 -6.92
N ALA A 439 -12.19 -17.61 -6.80
CA ALA A 439 -13.31 -18.21 -6.08
C ALA A 439 -13.69 -19.60 -6.64
N GLU A 440 -13.60 -19.82 -7.95
CA GLU A 440 -13.84 -21.14 -8.57
C GLU A 440 -12.76 -22.18 -8.24
N ARG A 441 -11.55 -21.74 -7.86
CA ARG A 441 -10.35 -22.59 -7.70
C ARG A 441 -10.03 -22.93 -6.26
N LEU A 442 -10.38 -22.06 -5.32
CA LEU A 442 -10.13 -22.21 -3.89
C LEU A 442 -11.15 -23.16 -3.25
N THR A 443 -10.77 -23.80 -2.15
CA THR A 443 -11.66 -24.52 -1.23
C THR A 443 -11.60 -23.85 0.13
N ASP A 444 -12.70 -23.95 0.89
CA ASP A 444 -12.75 -23.48 2.28
C ASP A 444 -12.49 -21.97 2.44
N VAL A 445 -12.77 -21.19 1.38
CA VAL A 445 -12.80 -19.71 1.39
C VAL A 445 -14.24 -19.27 1.18
N ASP A 446 -14.83 -18.62 2.17
CA ASP A 446 -16.25 -18.27 2.18
C ASP A 446 -16.52 -16.91 1.57
N ILE A 447 -15.65 -15.93 1.82
CA ILE A 447 -15.82 -14.56 1.33
C ILE A 447 -14.51 -14.09 0.69
N ILE A 448 -14.61 -13.47 -0.49
CA ILE A 448 -13.52 -12.68 -1.08
C ILE A 448 -13.95 -11.22 -1.08
N VAL A 449 -13.20 -10.39 -0.38
CA VAL A 449 -13.26 -8.94 -0.49
C VAL A 449 -12.26 -8.54 -1.57
N ALA A 450 -12.75 -8.20 -2.76
CA ALA A 450 -11.90 -7.77 -3.87
C ALA A 450 -11.43 -6.32 -3.67
N GLY A 451 -10.43 -5.92 -4.44
CA GLY A 451 -9.82 -4.58 -4.40
C GLY A 451 -8.95 -4.32 -5.64
N GLY A 452 -8.60 -3.07 -5.88
CA GLY A 452 -7.74 -2.61 -6.98
C GLY A 452 -8.47 -2.37 -8.30
N SER A 453 -9.67 -2.93 -8.47
CA SER A 453 -10.43 -2.80 -9.72
C SER A 453 -11.40 -1.62 -9.74
N ASN A 454 -11.70 -1.04 -8.58
CA ASN A 454 -12.76 -0.04 -8.40
C ASN A 454 -14.13 -0.49 -8.99
N THR A 455 -14.39 -1.80 -9.03
CA THR A 455 -15.63 -2.35 -9.59
C THR A 455 -16.80 -2.08 -8.66
N ARG A 456 -17.79 -1.31 -9.14
CA ARG A 456 -19.04 -1.04 -8.42
C ARG A 456 -20.01 -2.21 -8.53
N LEU A 457 -20.15 -2.96 -7.45
CA LEU A 457 -21.22 -3.94 -7.30
C LEU A 457 -22.39 -3.30 -6.53
N PHE A 458 -23.60 -3.45 -7.05
CA PHE A 458 -24.83 -2.96 -6.43
C PHE A 458 -25.92 -4.04 -6.44
N ASP A 459 -26.84 -3.96 -5.50
CA ASP A 459 -28.08 -4.74 -5.52
C ASP A 459 -29.29 -3.95 -6.05
N GLU A 460 -30.49 -4.52 -5.94
CA GLU A 460 -31.72 -3.92 -6.48
C GLU A 460 -32.22 -2.68 -5.72
N ASN A 461 -31.72 -2.46 -4.50
CA ASN A 461 -32.11 -1.38 -3.59
C ASN A 461 -31.00 -0.34 -3.39
N ASP A 462 -29.76 -0.69 -3.70
CA ASP A 462 -28.62 0.22 -3.63
C ASP A 462 -28.81 1.46 -4.52
N ARG A 463 -28.37 2.60 -3.99
CA ARG A 463 -28.38 3.88 -4.70
C ARG A 463 -26.97 4.20 -5.18
N PRO A 464 -26.71 4.19 -6.50
CA PRO A 464 -25.49 4.80 -7.04
C PRO A 464 -25.48 6.31 -6.75
N ARG A 465 -24.31 6.83 -6.39
CA ARG A 465 -24.01 8.27 -6.39
C ARG A 465 -24.18 8.85 -7.79
N ASP A 466 -24.40 10.15 -7.87
CA ASP A 466 -24.54 10.84 -9.15
C ASP A 466 -23.30 10.65 -10.04
N GLY A 467 -23.51 10.11 -11.24
CA GLY A 467 -22.44 9.83 -12.21
C GLY A 467 -21.93 8.39 -12.19
N ASP A 468 -22.19 7.64 -11.12
CA ASP A 468 -21.79 6.25 -11.02
C ASP A 468 -22.74 5.32 -11.78
N SER A 469 -22.19 4.18 -12.22
CA SER A 469 -22.95 3.13 -12.90
C SER A 469 -22.72 1.79 -12.22
N ASP A 470 -23.78 1.00 -12.18
CA ASP A 470 -23.76 -0.41 -11.81
C ASP A 470 -22.91 -1.25 -12.79
N GLN A 471 -21.98 -2.03 -12.23
CA GLN A 471 -21.05 -2.90 -12.96
C GLN A 471 -21.18 -4.38 -12.58
N GLY A 472 -22.12 -4.75 -11.71
CA GLY A 472 -22.36 -6.14 -11.32
C GLY A 472 -23.24 -6.27 -10.07
N ASP A 473 -23.76 -7.48 -9.87
CA ASP A 473 -24.63 -7.77 -8.72
C ASP A 473 -23.82 -7.86 -7.42
N TYR A 474 -24.32 -7.28 -6.34
CA TYR A 474 -23.76 -7.41 -4.98
C TYR A 474 -24.57 -8.41 -4.13
N PRO A 475 -23.94 -9.37 -3.43
CA PRO A 475 -22.64 -9.97 -3.73
C PRO A 475 -22.73 -10.89 -4.96
N GLN A 476 -21.59 -11.31 -5.51
CA GLN A 476 -21.54 -12.39 -6.50
C GLN A 476 -21.25 -13.73 -5.82
N PHE A 477 -22.19 -14.67 -5.89
CA PHE A 477 -21.99 -16.02 -5.38
C PHE A 477 -21.37 -16.94 -6.45
N VAL A 478 -20.25 -17.58 -6.11
CA VAL A 478 -19.49 -18.48 -6.98
C VAL A 478 -19.43 -19.87 -6.33
N GLU A 479 -19.69 -20.93 -7.10
CA GLU A 479 -19.49 -22.32 -6.62
C GLU A 479 -17.99 -22.61 -6.62
N ASN A 480 -17.43 -22.86 -5.44
CA ASN A 480 -15.99 -23.07 -5.26
C ASN A 480 -15.56 -24.52 -5.50
N ALA A 481 -14.26 -24.79 -5.50
CA ALA A 481 -13.73 -26.12 -5.79
C ALA A 481 -14.08 -27.17 -4.70
N GLY A 482 -14.50 -26.72 -3.50
CA GLY A 482 -14.98 -27.54 -2.40
C GLY A 482 -16.44 -27.98 -2.56
N GLY A 483 -17.17 -27.37 -3.51
CA GLY A 483 -18.59 -27.63 -3.75
C GLY A 483 -19.53 -26.83 -2.85
N THR A 484 -19.01 -25.77 -2.20
CA THR A 484 -19.78 -24.79 -1.43
C THR A 484 -19.78 -23.44 -2.15
N MET A 485 -20.29 -22.38 -1.51
CA MET A 485 -20.46 -21.08 -2.15
C MET A 485 -19.52 -20.05 -1.54
N THR A 486 -18.80 -19.34 -2.39
CA THR A 486 -17.98 -18.19 -2.02
C THR A 486 -18.70 -16.90 -2.43
N ALA A 487 -18.84 -15.94 -1.52
CA ALA A 487 -19.36 -14.62 -1.82
C ALA A 487 -18.21 -13.67 -2.20
N VAL A 488 -18.22 -13.13 -3.41
CA VAL A 488 -17.28 -12.09 -3.85
C VAL A 488 -17.95 -10.73 -3.72
N VAL A 489 -17.33 -9.82 -2.97
CA VAL A 489 -17.81 -8.46 -2.72
C VAL A 489 -16.76 -7.43 -3.13
N ASN A 490 -17.22 -6.27 -3.56
CA ASN A 490 -16.38 -5.10 -3.82
C ASN A 490 -17.23 -3.84 -3.75
N THR A 491 -16.59 -2.70 -3.48
CA THR A 491 -17.17 -1.37 -3.66
C THR A 491 -16.24 -0.49 -4.50
N ASP A 492 -16.70 0.70 -4.88
CA ASP A 492 -15.82 1.73 -5.47
C ASP A 492 -14.87 2.29 -4.41
N GLY A 493 -13.71 2.79 -4.85
CA GLY A 493 -12.73 3.45 -4.01
C GLY A 493 -13.10 4.87 -3.57
N SER A 494 -12.09 5.62 -3.12
CA SER A 494 -12.16 7.03 -2.72
C SER A 494 -13.23 7.33 -1.65
N TYR A 495 -13.42 6.40 -0.70
CA TYR A 495 -14.42 6.50 0.36
C TYR A 495 -15.85 6.68 -0.14
N LYS A 496 -16.19 6.25 -1.35
CA LYS A 496 -17.51 6.54 -1.95
C LYS A 496 -18.66 5.68 -1.39
N TYR A 497 -18.36 4.44 -1.00
CA TYR A 497 -19.35 3.49 -0.51
C TYR A 497 -18.80 2.63 0.62
N VAL A 498 -19.59 2.42 1.67
CA VAL A 498 -19.35 1.35 2.64
C VAL A 498 -20.08 0.09 2.15
N GLY A 499 -19.35 -1.01 1.95
CA GLY A 499 -19.96 -2.30 1.68
C GLY A 499 -20.43 -2.96 2.98
N ARG A 500 -21.67 -3.47 3.01
CA ARG A 500 -22.19 -4.28 4.11
C ARG A 500 -22.71 -5.61 3.58
N LEU A 501 -22.14 -6.71 4.01
CA LEU A 501 -22.64 -8.06 3.75
C LEU A 501 -23.16 -8.64 5.06
N VAL A 502 -24.47 -8.82 5.18
CA VAL A 502 -25.11 -9.57 6.26
C VAL A 502 -25.45 -10.95 5.73
N ILE A 503 -24.82 -12.00 6.27
CA ILE A 503 -24.94 -13.36 5.74
C ILE A 503 -24.93 -14.41 6.85
N GLU A 504 -25.78 -15.44 6.72
CA GLU A 504 -25.80 -16.60 7.60
C GLU A 504 -24.82 -17.68 7.11
N PHE A 505 -24.17 -18.32 8.07
CA PHE A 505 -23.37 -19.53 7.94
C PHE A 505 -24.13 -20.70 8.55
N ASP A 506 -24.03 -21.87 7.92
CA ASP A 506 -24.51 -23.12 8.50
C ASP A 506 -23.58 -23.65 9.60
N ALA A 507 -23.98 -24.75 10.25
CA ALA A 507 -23.20 -25.37 11.31
C ALA A 507 -21.80 -25.84 10.87
N TYR A 508 -21.50 -25.94 9.57
CA TYR A 508 -20.19 -26.29 9.06
C TYR A 508 -19.36 -25.06 8.67
N GLY A 509 -19.85 -23.85 8.94
CA GLY A 509 -19.19 -22.63 8.53
C GLY A 509 -19.31 -22.33 7.04
N ASN A 510 -20.28 -22.92 6.33
CA ASN A 510 -20.54 -22.57 4.93
C ASN A 510 -21.60 -21.51 4.81
N ILE A 511 -21.42 -20.55 3.91
CA ILE A 511 -22.43 -19.53 3.61
C ILE A 511 -23.74 -20.17 3.13
N ILE A 512 -24.86 -19.61 3.60
CA ILE A 512 -26.22 -19.86 3.11
C ILE A 512 -26.62 -18.69 2.19
N PRO A 513 -26.48 -18.81 0.85
CA PRO A 513 -26.72 -17.67 -0.06
C PRO A 513 -28.15 -17.12 0.02
N GLU A 514 -29.13 -17.97 0.32
CA GLU A 514 -30.53 -17.54 0.46
C GLU A 514 -30.82 -16.68 1.70
N SER A 515 -29.85 -16.54 2.62
CA SER A 515 -29.95 -15.65 3.78
C SER A 515 -29.65 -14.19 3.45
N TYR A 516 -29.01 -13.91 2.31
CA TYR A 516 -28.72 -12.55 1.88
C TYR A 516 -30.00 -11.71 1.75
N ASP A 517 -30.00 -10.56 2.41
CA ASP A 517 -31.13 -9.63 2.45
C ASP A 517 -30.70 -8.25 1.89
N PRO A 518 -31.19 -7.83 0.71
CA PRO A 518 -30.86 -6.55 0.09
C PRO A 518 -31.53 -5.34 0.78
N ASP A 519 -32.36 -5.54 1.81
CA ASP A 519 -32.86 -4.43 2.63
C ASP A 519 -31.85 -4.02 3.72
N ILE A 520 -30.88 -4.88 4.05
CA ILE A 520 -29.85 -4.65 5.09
C ILE A 520 -28.43 -4.97 4.62
N SER A 521 -28.22 -5.51 3.43
CA SER A 521 -26.90 -5.62 2.81
C SER A 521 -26.82 -4.65 1.63
N GLY A 522 -25.66 -4.55 0.98
CA GLY A 522 -25.47 -3.71 -0.20
C GLY A 522 -24.29 -2.74 -0.07
N ALA A 523 -24.16 -1.85 -1.05
CA ALA A 523 -23.17 -0.76 -1.06
C ALA A 523 -23.84 0.58 -0.70
N TYR A 524 -23.52 1.08 0.49
CA TYR A 524 -24.12 2.29 1.05
C TYR A 524 -23.31 3.51 0.63
N ALA A 525 -23.91 4.36 -0.21
CA ALA A 525 -23.31 5.62 -0.64
C ALA A 525 -23.03 6.53 0.57
N THR A 526 -21.88 7.19 0.57
CA THR A 526 -21.45 8.09 1.66
C THR A 526 -21.47 9.56 1.24
N ASP A 527 -22.26 9.91 0.21
CA ASP A 527 -22.51 11.31 -0.15
C ASP A 527 -23.50 11.94 0.86
N ASP A 528 -23.73 13.25 0.79
CA ASP A 528 -24.66 13.94 1.70
C ASP A 528 -26.06 13.29 1.76
N GLN A 529 -26.52 12.73 0.64
CA GLN A 529 -27.80 12.03 0.59
C GLN A 529 -27.74 10.71 1.35
N GLY A 530 -26.64 9.95 1.26
CA GLY A 530 -26.46 8.69 1.96
C GLY A 530 -26.31 8.86 3.46
N VAL A 531 -25.60 9.89 3.90
CA VAL A 531 -25.56 10.31 5.31
C VAL A 531 -26.98 10.62 5.81
N ALA A 532 -27.74 11.43 5.07
CA ALA A 532 -29.11 11.79 5.44
C ALA A 532 -30.10 10.62 5.37
N ASP A 533 -29.89 9.65 4.46
CA ASP A 533 -30.75 8.46 4.34
C ASP A 533 -30.64 7.55 5.57
N LEU A 534 -29.48 7.56 6.24
CA LEU A 534 -29.19 6.79 7.45
C LEU A 534 -29.30 7.60 8.75
N ASP A 535 -29.63 8.90 8.67
CA ASP A 535 -29.55 9.85 9.81
C ASP A 535 -28.14 9.85 10.48
N ALA A 536 -27.07 9.73 9.69
CA ALA A 536 -25.70 9.48 10.15
C ALA A 536 -24.88 10.75 10.48
N GLU A 537 -25.49 11.96 10.43
CA GLU A 537 -24.77 13.22 10.66
C GLU A 537 -24.19 13.33 12.08
N ASP A 538 -24.85 12.73 13.08
CA ASP A 538 -24.43 12.76 14.48
C ASP A 538 -23.41 11.64 14.80
N ASP A 539 -23.12 10.75 13.84
CA ASP A 539 -22.23 9.58 13.99
C ASP A 539 -20.91 9.72 13.23
N ILE A 540 -20.70 10.85 12.54
CA ILE A 540 -19.41 11.22 11.93
C ILE A 540 -18.31 11.24 13.00
N ASP A 541 -17.21 10.58 12.70
CA ASP A 541 -16.06 10.51 13.59
C ASP A 541 -15.38 11.88 13.71
N PRO A 542 -15.25 12.44 14.93
CA PRO A 542 -14.71 13.77 15.13
C PRO A 542 -13.19 13.85 14.91
N GLU A 543 -12.44 12.76 15.09
CA GLU A 543 -11.03 12.68 14.75
C GLU A 543 -10.83 12.73 13.22
N ILE A 544 -11.60 11.94 12.47
CA ILE A 544 -11.55 11.93 11.00
C ILE A 544 -11.96 13.29 10.43
N GLN A 545 -13.02 13.91 10.95
CA GLN A 545 -13.41 15.26 10.54
C GLN A 545 -12.28 16.28 10.78
N ALA A 546 -11.61 16.23 11.93
CA ALA A 546 -10.53 17.16 12.24
C ALA A 546 -9.30 16.95 11.32
N ILE A 547 -8.99 15.70 10.98
CA ILE A 547 -7.94 15.39 10.00
C ILE A 547 -8.31 15.97 8.63
N ALA A 548 -9.53 15.71 8.17
CA ALA A 548 -10.03 16.20 6.90
C ALA A 548 -10.03 17.73 6.81
N ASP A 549 -10.49 18.44 7.86
CA ASP A 549 -10.48 19.90 7.94
C ASP A 549 -9.04 20.46 7.87
N ALA A 550 -8.10 19.85 8.60
CA ALA A 550 -6.71 20.30 8.60
C ALA A 550 -6.01 20.10 7.24
N ILE A 551 -6.31 18.97 6.57
CA ILE A 551 -5.84 18.71 5.21
C ILE A 551 -6.48 19.68 4.21
N GLN A 552 -7.80 19.91 4.29
CA GLN A 552 -8.52 20.89 3.46
C GLN A 552 -7.90 22.28 3.60
N ASP A 553 -7.66 22.76 4.81
CA ASP A 553 -7.04 24.06 5.07
C ASP A 553 -5.66 24.17 4.41
N GLN A 554 -4.85 23.10 4.48
CA GLN A 554 -3.54 23.05 3.85
C GLN A 554 -3.63 23.03 2.31
N ILE A 555 -4.50 22.19 1.76
CA ILE A 555 -4.75 22.13 0.31
C ILE A 555 -5.20 23.50 -0.18
N LEU A 556 -6.17 24.16 0.47
CA LEU A 556 -6.64 25.49 0.07
C LEU A 556 -5.53 26.55 0.16
N ALA A 557 -4.65 26.46 1.17
CA ALA A 557 -3.56 27.40 1.36
C ALA A 557 -2.48 27.33 0.26
N THR A 558 -2.20 26.14 -0.28
CA THR A 558 -1.17 25.95 -1.32
C THR A 558 -1.75 25.84 -2.72
N GLU A 559 -2.84 25.09 -2.92
CA GLU A 559 -3.49 24.91 -4.21
C GLU A 559 -4.23 26.15 -4.70
N GLY A 560 -4.72 27.00 -3.79
CA GLY A 560 -5.35 28.28 -4.14
C GLY A 560 -4.38 29.32 -4.67
N ASN A 561 -3.07 29.13 -4.47
CA ASN A 561 -2.04 30.00 -5.01
C ASN A 561 -1.66 29.52 -6.41
N VAL A 562 -2.47 29.87 -7.41
CA VAL A 562 -2.28 29.48 -8.82
C VAL A 562 -1.39 30.49 -9.54
N PHE A 563 -0.32 29.99 -10.16
CA PHE A 563 0.68 30.79 -10.87
C PHE A 563 0.60 30.64 -12.40
N GLY A 564 -0.01 29.58 -12.91
CA GLY A 564 -0.16 29.35 -14.34
C GLY A 564 -1.29 28.40 -14.69
N VAL A 565 -1.46 28.14 -15.98
CA VAL A 565 -2.38 27.14 -16.54
C VAL A 565 -1.63 26.35 -17.63
N SER A 566 -1.83 25.04 -17.67
CA SER A 566 -1.34 24.14 -18.72
C SER A 566 -2.50 23.38 -19.36
N ASP A 567 -2.49 23.30 -20.69
CA ASP A 567 -3.43 22.48 -21.49
C ASP A 567 -2.88 21.06 -21.74
N VAL A 568 -1.68 20.78 -21.24
CA VAL A 568 -0.95 19.53 -21.45
C VAL A 568 -0.34 19.01 -20.15
N PHE A 569 -0.11 17.70 -20.08
CA PHE A 569 0.68 17.10 -19.00
C PHE A 569 2.14 17.57 -19.09
N LEU A 570 2.70 18.03 -17.98
CA LEU A 570 4.09 18.47 -17.90
C LEU A 570 4.94 17.34 -17.34
N ASN A 571 5.80 16.77 -18.18
CA ASN A 571 6.46 15.50 -17.90
C ASN A 571 7.74 15.66 -17.06
N GLY A 572 7.69 15.18 -15.83
CA GLY A 572 8.83 15.08 -14.92
C GLY A 572 9.31 13.64 -14.70
N GLU A 573 8.84 12.67 -15.51
CA GLU A 573 9.14 11.26 -15.31
C GLU A 573 10.64 10.98 -15.39
N ARG A 574 11.13 10.21 -14.41
CA ARG A 574 12.56 10.01 -14.21
C ARG A 574 13.25 9.37 -15.41
N SER A 575 12.61 8.41 -16.06
CA SER A 575 13.19 7.61 -17.14
C SER A 575 12.11 7.06 -18.06
N GLY A 576 12.39 7.00 -19.36
CA GLY A 576 11.54 6.30 -20.32
C GLY A 576 12.01 4.88 -20.66
N THR A 577 11.23 4.25 -21.52
CA THR A 577 11.43 2.93 -22.14
C THR A 577 12.53 2.90 -23.20
N GLY A 578 13.06 4.06 -23.61
CA GLY A 578 14.07 4.17 -24.66
C GLY A 578 13.54 3.85 -26.06
N THR A 579 12.25 4.10 -26.31
CA THR A 579 11.62 3.93 -27.62
C THR A 579 11.37 5.28 -28.30
N ALA A 580 11.20 5.28 -29.62
CA ALA A 580 11.17 6.49 -30.43
C ALA A 580 9.97 7.43 -30.16
N ASP A 581 8.86 6.87 -29.68
CA ASP A 581 7.60 7.59 -29.47
C ASP A 581 7.26 7.74 -27.99
N ASP A 582 8.14 7.31 -27.08
CA ASP A 582 7.92 7.39 -25.64
C ASP A 582 8.37 8.77 -25.12
N PRO A 583 7.44 9.59 -24.57
CA PRO A 583 7.76 10.92 -24.08
C PRO A 583 8.54 10.90 -22.75
N ASP A 584 8.67 9.77 -22.07
CA ASP A 584 9.25 9.76 -20.73
C ASP A 584 10.77 9.87 -20.66
N GLY A 585 11.21 10.58 -19.62
CA GLY A 585 12.59 10.57 -19.18
C GLY A 585 13.25 11.93 -19.20
N VAL A 586 12.93 12.74 -18.19
CA VAL A 586 13.66 13.99 -17.88
C VAL A 586 15.16 13.75 -17.64
N ARG A 587 15.57 12.49 -17.42
CA ARG A 587 16.98 12.07 -17.29
C ARG A 587 17.56 11.31 -18.47
N THR A 588 16.85 11.21 -19.58
CA THR A 588 17.28 10.46 -20.75
C THR A 588 17.00 11.16 -22.08
N GLN A 589 16.13 12.18 -22.09
CA GLN A 589 15.75 12.95 -23.27
C GLN A 589 15.20 14.34 -22.93
N GLU A 590 14.84 15.11 -23.96
CA GLU A 590 14.11 16.36 -23.78
C GLU A 590 12.74 16.11 -23.14
N THR A 591 12.28 17.04 -22.32
CA THR A 591 10.89 17.01 -21.83
C THR A 591 10.31 18.42 -21.84
N ASN A 592 9.00 18.54 -22.03
CA ASN A 592 8.31 19.83 -22.00
C ASN A 592 8.46 20.57 -20.66
N LEU A 593 8.47 19.86 -19.52
CA LEU A 593 8.72 20.45 -18.20
C LEU A 593 10.18 20.84 -18.01
N GLY A 594 11.12 20.04 -18.53
CA GLY A 594 12.55 20.40 -18.60
C GLY A 594 12.76 21.72 -19.37
N ASN A 595 12.09 21.84 -20.52
CA ASN A 595 12.09 23.06 -21.33
C ASN A 595 11.47 24.25 -20.60
N LEU A 596 10.27 24.09 -20.05
CA LEU A 596 9.54 25.14 -19.34
C LEU A 596 10.35 25.71 -18.17
N THR A 597 10.92 24.85 -17.34
CA THR A 597 11.71 25.32 -16.18
C THR A 597 13.07 25.89 -16.58
N ALA A 598 13.68 25.41 -17.67
CA ALA A 598 14.90 26.02 -18.20
C ALA A 598 14.64 27.40 -18.83
N ASP A 599 13.49 27.57 -19.51
CA ASP A 599 13.02 28.85 -20.07
C ASP A 599 12.74 29.86 -18.97
N ALA A 600 12.05 29.44 -17.89
CA ALA A 600 11.81 30.28 -16.72
C ALA A 600 13.11 30.79 -16.09
N ASN A 601 14.10 29.91 -15.89
CA ASN A 601 15.42 30.29 -15.40
C ASN A 601 16.11 31.33 -16.31
N LEU A 602 16.03 31.14 -17.63
CA LEU A 602 16.64 32.04 -18.61
C LEU A 602 15.96 33.41 -18.64
N ALA A 603 14.63 33.45 -18.60
CA ALA A 603 13.84 34.67 -18.57
C ALA A 603 14.13 35.46 -17.30
N TYR A 604 14.09 34.80 -16.14
CA TYR A 604 14.35 35.40 -14.84
C TYR A 604 15.76 36.01 -14.76
N ALA A 605 16.78 35.27 -15.21
CA ALA A 605 18.15 35.78 -15.24
C ALA A 605 18.31 37.00 -16.15
N ASN A 606 17.65 37.02 -17.31
CA ASN A 606 17.69 38.18 -18.20
C ASN A 606 16.93 39.39 -17.63
N GLU A 607 15.85 39.19 -16.87
CA GLU A 607 15.17 40.28 -16.18
C GLU A 607 16.03 40.89 -15.07
N MET A 608 16.60 40.04 -14.21
CA MET A 608 17.35 40.48 -13.03
C MET A 608 18.76 40.98 -13.35
N TYR A 609 19.43 40.39 -14.35
CA TYR A 609 20.84 40.62 -14.66
C TYR A 609 21.07 41.31 -16.02
N GLY A 610 20.07 41.35 -16.91
CA GLY A 610 20.21 41.76 -18.32
C GLY A 610 20.45 43.24 -18.59
N ASP A 611 20.43 44.11 -17.59
CA ASP A 611 20.86 45.51 -17.72
C ASP A 611 22.41 45.65 -17.85
N GLY A 612 23.16 44.55 -17.69
CA GLY A 612 24.64 44.48 -17.73
C GLY A 612 25.23 43.70 -18.91
N ASP A 613 24.78 42.45 -19.13
CA ASP A 613 25.21 41.53 -20.20
C ASP A 613 24.06 40.55 -20.54
N ASP A 614 23.96 40.11 -21.80
CA ASP A 614 22.93 39.21 -22.33
C ASP A 614 23.18 37.76 -21.84
N ILE A 615 22.18 37.08 -21.26
CA ILE A 615 22.29 35.68 -20.84
C ILE A 615 21.75 34.78 -21.95
N TRP A 616 22.60 33.87 -22.43
CA TRP A 616 22.35 33.10 -23.66
C TRP A 616 21.82 31.71 -23.39
N LEU A 617 22.14 31.15 -22.23
CA LEU A 617 21.96 29.74 -21.94
C LEU A 617 21.47 29.53 -20.52
N SER A 618 20.45 28.68 -20.37
CA SER A 618 20.08 28.07 -19.10
C SER A 618 20.43 26.59 -19.14
N VAL A 619 21.12 26.13 -18.08
CA VAL A 619 21.45 24.72 -17.86
C VAL A 619 20.87 24.28 -16.54
N LYS A 620 20.15 23.16 -16.54
CA LYS A 620 19.79 22.45 -15.31
C LYS A 620 19.82 20.94 -15.50
N ASN A 621 19.91 20.20 -14.41
CA ASN A 621 19.95 18.75 -14.43
C ASN A 621 18.53 18.17 -14.21
N GLY A 622 18.16 17.13 -14.96
CA GLY A 622 16.89 16.41 -14.78
C GLY A 622 16.76 15.73 -13.42
N GLY A 623 17.87 15.55 -12.69
CA GLY A 623 17.86 15.12 -11.29
C GLY A 623 17.15 16.08 -10.33
N GLY A 624 17.10 17.37 -10.67
CA GLY A 624 16.44 18.43 -9.92
C GLY A 624 14.94 18.56 -10.17
N ILE A 625 14.42 17.96 -11.26
CA ILE A 625 12.97 17.88 -11.54
C ILE A 625 12.47 16.58 -10.92
N ARG A 626 11.52 16.68 -9.99
CA ARG A 626 11.19 15.60 -9.04
C ARG A 626 9.81 14.99 -9.25
N ALA A 627 8.92 15.72 -9.90
CA ALA A 627 7.55 15.29 -10.17
C ALA A 627 7.09 15.89 -11.49
N SER A 628 6.11 15.23 -12.09
CA SER A 628 5.30 15.76 -13.20
C SER A 628 4.24 16.74 -12.66
N ILE A 629 3.74 17.64 -13.50
CA ILE A 629 2.58 18.48 -13.18
C ILE A 629 1.41 18.07 -14.09
N GLY A 630 0.32 17.64 -13.46
CA GLY A 630 -0.81 16.98 -14.10
C GLY A 630 -1.25 15.77 -13.28
N GLN A 631 -2.16 14.98 -13.83
CA GLN A 631 -2.64 13.76 -13.19
C GLN A 631 -2.49 12.57 -14.13
N THR A 632 -2.27 11.39 -13.56
CA THR A 632 -2.33 10.12 -14.27
C THR A 632 -3.43 9.29 -13.63
N ILE A 633 -4.48 8.97 -14.39
CA ILE A 633 -5.62 8.20 -13.90
C ILE A 633 -5.73 6.90 -14.67
N VAL A 634 -6.05 5.80 -13.99
CA VAL A 634 -6.51 4.58 -14.66
C VAL A 634 -8.05 4.68 -14.73
N PRO A 635 -8.65 4.86 -15.92
CA PRO A 635 -10.10 4.99 -16.00
C PRO A 635 -10.78 3.71 -15.48
N PRO A 636 -11.94 3.80 -14.81
CA PRO A 636 -12.64 2.63 -14.30
C PRO A 636 -12.88 1.57 -15.40
N GLY A 637 -12.44 0.33 -15.15
CA GLY A 637 -12.51 -0.78 -16.10
C GLY A 637 -11.45 -0.76 -17.23
N GLY A 638 -10.47 0.14 -17.15
CA GLY A 638 -9.26 0.15 -17.96
C GLY A 638 -8.07 -0.39 -17.18
N SER A 639 -7.02 -0.82 -17.89
CA SER A 639 -5.73 -1.22 -17.30
C SER A 639 -4.60 -0.28 -17.70
N GLU A 640 -4.91 0.78 -18.45
CA GLU A 640 -3.93 1.67 -19.05
C GLU A 640 -4.07 3.07 -18.41
N PRO A 641 -3.00 3.60 -17.78
CA PRO A 641 -3.00 4.94 -17.25
C PRO A 641 -3.14 5.99 -18.36
N VAL A 642 -3.97 7.00 -18.11
CA VAL A 642 -4.19 8.15 -18.98
C VAL A 642 -3.67 9.39 -18.28
N ARG A 643 -2.77 10.10 -18.94
CA ARG A 643 -2.25 11.39 -18.46
C ARG A 643 -3.17 12.54 -18.86
N GLY A 644 -3.45 13.41 -17.91
CA GLY A 644 -4.27 14.60 -18.06
C GLY A 644 -3.66 15.80 -17.34
N VAL A 645 -4.26 16.97 -17.56
CA VAL A 645 -3.91 18.18 -16.82
C VAL A 645 -4.42 18.11 -15.39
N ASN A 646 -3.94 19.01 -14.52
CA ASN A 646 -4.44 19.12 -13.14
C ASN A 646 -5.95 19.28 -13.10
N GLU A 647 -6.59 18.61 -12.14
CA GLU A 647 -8.03 18.73 -11.93
C GLU A 647 -8.45 20.11 -11.38
N GLU A 648 -9.73 20.44 -11.57
CA GLU A 648 -10.34 21.59 -10.92
C GLU A 648 -10.53 21.29 -9.42
N ILE A 649 -10.08 22.21 -8.56
CA ILE A 649 -10.30 22.13 -7.11
C ILE A 649 -11.34 23.18 -6.72
N LEU A 650 -12.33 22.74 -5.95
CA LEU A 650 -13.40 23.58 -5.42
C LEU A 650 -13.25 23.76 -3.90
N ASP A 651 -13.70 24.90 -3.38
CA ASP A 651 -13.93 25.07 -1.94
C ASP A 651 -15.23 24.39 -1.49
N GLU A 652 -15.48 24.38 -0.18
CA GLU A 652 -16.71 23.83 0.44
C GLU A 652 -18.02 24.45 -0.10
N ASP A 653 -17.95 25.70 -0.59
CA ASP A 653 -19.08 26.41 -1.18
C ASP A 653 -19.25 26.11 -2.69
N GLY A 654 -18.38 25.27 -3.27
CA GLY A 654 -18.36 24.90 -4.68
C GLY A 654 -17.76 25.96 -5.61
N ASN A 655 -16.97 26.91 -5.08
CA ASN A 655 -16.26 27.89 -5.90
C ASN A 655 -14.90 27.32 -6.34
N VAL A 656 -14.51 27.64 -7.58
CA VAL A 656 -13.21 27.24 -8.12
C VAL A 656 -12.07 27.93 -7.38
N VAL A 657 -11.25 27.12 -6.71
CA VAL A 657 -10.02 27.50 -6.02
C VAL A 657 -8.83 27.38 -6.98
N LYS A 658 -8.76 26.25 -7.69
CA LYS A 658 -7.79 25.99 -8.77
C LYS A 658 -8.55 25.58 -10.03
N PRO A 659 -8.42 26.29 -11.15
CA PRO A 659 -9.07 25.89 -12.40
C PRO A 659 -8.45 24.61 -12.95
N GLU A 660 -9.17 23.89 -13.82
CA GLU A 660 -8.60 22.80 -14.62
C GLU A 660 -7.33 23.27 -15.35
N GLY A 661 -6.27 22.47 -15.27
CA GLY A 661 -4.94 22.80 -15.78
C GLY A 661 -4.17 23.84 -14.97
N GLY A 662 -4.74 24.39 -13.89
CA GLY A 662 -4.05 25.31 -13.01
C GLY A 662 -2.75 24.72 -12.46
N ILE A 663 -1.70 25.54 -12.37
CA ILE A 663 -0.41 25.20 -11.76
C ILE A 663 -0.32 25.99 -10.46
N SER A 664 -0.36 25.29 -9.33
CA SER A 664 -0.37 25.86 -8.00
C SER A 664 1.02 25.95 -7.37
N GLN A 665 1.10 26.58 -6.20
CA GLN A 665 2.30 26.59 -5.37
C GLN A 665 2.81 25.18 -5.09
N ASN A 666 1.90 24.27 -4.74
CA ASN A 666 2.26 22.90 -4.39
C ASN A 666 2.85 22.17 -5.60
N ASP A 667 2.26 22.33 -6.79
CA ASP A 667 2.80 21.75 -8.03
C ASP A 667 4.27 22.18 -8.24
N ILE A 668 4.57 23.47 -8.06
CA ILE A 668 5.91 24.02 -8.21
C ILE A 668 6.85 23.49 -7.12
N GLN A 669 6.39 23.46 -5.86
CA GLN A 669 7.18 22.99 -4.72
C GLN A 669 7.52 21.51 -4.82
N THR A 670 6.58 20.66 -5.23
CA THR A 670 6.80 19.23 -5.43
C THR A 670 7.70 18.97 -6.64
N THR A 671 7.49 19.69 -7.74
CA THR A 671 8.32 19.57 -8.95
C THR A 671 9.77 19.98 -8.71
N LEU A 672 10.00 21.10 -8.01
CA LEU A 672 11.32 21.69 -7.74
C LEU A 672 11.65 21.65 -6.25
N ALA A 673 11.56 20.46 -5.63
CA ALA A 673 11.63 20.28 -4.17
C ALA A 673 12.92 20.77 -3.50
N PHE A 674 14.01 20.94 -4.23
CA PHE A 674 15.26 21.47 -3.68
C PHE A 674 15.29 23.00 -3.60
N ASN A 675 14.46 23.69 -4.39
CA ASN A 675 14.45 25.13 -4.58
C ASN A 675 15.85 25.75 -4.71
N ASN A 676 16.67 25.25 -5.62
CA ASN A 676 18.04 25.73 -5.76
C ASN A 676 18.09 27.21 -6.13
N ASP A 677 19.13 27.90 -5.66
CA ASP A 677 19.47 29.25 -6.09
C ASP A 677 19.85 29.28 -7.57
N LEU A 678 19.43 30.32 -8.29
CA LEU A 678 19.91 30.60 -9.63
C LEU A 678 21.22 31.38 -9.54
N VAL A 679 22.22 30.96 -10.30
CA VAL A 679 23.50 31.65 -10.40
C VAL A 679 23.77 32.03 -11.83
N VAL A 680 24.33 33.22 -12.03
CA VAL A 680 24.68 33.75 -13.35
C VAL A 680 26.18 33.97 -13.43
N GLY A 681 26.79 33.47 -14.49
CA GLY A 681 28.21 33.63 -14.76
C GLY A 681 28.52 33.68 -16.24
N THR A 682 29.80 33.69 -16.58
CA THR A 682 30.27 33.66 -17.97
C THR A 682 31.14 32.44 -18.20
N LEU A 683 30.88 31.71 -19.28
CA LEU A 683 31.65 30.54 -19.70
C LEU A 683 32.12 30.69 -21.13
N THR A 684 33.27 30.10 -21.43
CA THR A 684 33.77 29.98 -22.80
C THR A 684 32.97 28.93 -23.57
N GLY A 685 32.94 29.04 -24.90
CA GLY A 685 32.30 28.04 -25.76
C GLY A 685 32.82 26.61 -25.51
N ALA A 686 34.11 26.46 -25.21
CA ALA A 686 34.69 25.17 -24.87
C ALA A 686 34.17 24.61 -23.53
N GLU A 687 33.99 25.44 -22.51
CA GLU A 687 33.44 25.04 -21.22
C GLU A 687 31.96 24.68 -21.36
N ILE A 688 31.18 25.45 -22.12
CA ILE A 688 29.76 25.17 -22.37
C ILE A 688 29.60 23.79 -23.03
N VAL A 689 30.38 23.49 -24.08
CA VAL A 689 30.35 22.17 -24.72
C VAL A 689 30.71 21.06 -23.72
N ALA A 690 31.66 21.29 -22.82
CA ALA A 690 32.00 20.32 -21.78
C ALA A 690 30.85 20.08 -20.79
N LEU A 691 30.05 21.11 -20.46
CA LEU A 691 28.84 20.92 -19.64
C LEU A 691 27.78 20.10 -20.38
N LEU A 692 27.54 20.41 -21.66
CA LEU A 692 26.56 19.67 -22.47
C LEU A 692 26.97 18.19 -22.62
N GLU A 693 28.25 17.92 -22.90
CA GLU A 693 28.79 16.55 -22.99
C GLU A 693 28.65 15.77 -21.69
N HIS A 694 28.95 16.39 -20.54
CA HIS A 694 28.74 15.78 -19.22
C HIS A 694 27.26 15.46 -18.98
N GLY A 695 26.41 16.40 -19.39
CA GLY A 695 24.96 16.31 -19.36
C GLY A 695 24.37 15.15 -20.16
N ILE A 696 25.10 14.51 -21.05
CA ILE A 696 24.63 13.32 -21.79
C ILE A 696 25.53 12.11 -21.57
N ALA A 697 26.55 12.21 -20.72
CA ALA A 697 27.57 11.16 -20.56
C ALA A 697 27.02 9.86 -19.97
N ALA A 698 26.04 9.94 -19.08
CA ALA A 698 25.42 8.77 -18.44
C ALA A 698 24.40 8.05 -19.33
N TYR A 699 23.95 8.65 -20.44
CA TYR A 699 22.97 7.99 -21.33
C TYR A 699 23.55 6.67 -21.88
N PRO A 700 22.74 5.58 -21.96
CA PRO A 700 21.28 5.50 -21.73
C PRO A 700 20.82 5.35 -20.27
N GLU A 701 21.72 5.27 -19.30
CA GLU A 701 21.37 5.21 -17.89
C GLU A 701 20.74 6.54 -17.41
N ALA A 702 19.65 6.45 -16.65
CA ALA A 702 18.90 7.59 -16.12
C ALA A 702 19.62 8.32 -14.96
N GLY A 703 20.82 8.83 -15.25
CA GLY A 703 21.66 9.59 -14.34
C GLY A 703 21.06 10.96 -14.05
N GLY A 704 21.10 11.40 -12.78
CA GLY A 704 20.59 12.72 -12.37
C GLY A 704 21.24 13.89 -13.12
N GLN A 705 22.48 13.70 -13.60
CA GLN A 705 23.24 14.69 -14.35
C GLN A 705 22.66 15.03 -15.72
N PHE A 706 21.69 14.27 -16.24
CA PHE A 706 21.19 14.51 -17.58
C PHE A 706 20.70 15.95 -17.75
N ILE A 707 21.04 16.60 -18.86
CA ILE A 707 20.85 18.04 -18.99
C ILE A 707 19.50 18.42 -19.62
N GLN A 708 18.84 19.43 -19.05
CA GLN A 708 17.71 20.16 -19.63
C GLN A 708 18.17 21.60 -19.90
N VAL A 709 17.72 22.17 -21.03
CA VAL A 709 18.32 23.41 -21.57
C VAL A 709 17.30 24.42 -22.11
N SER A 710 17.71 25.69 -22.07
CA SER A 710 17.08 26.78 -22.83
C SER A 710 18.14 27.66 -23.49
N GLY A 711 17.82 28.22 -24.65
CA GLY A 711 18.73 29.08 -25.43
C GLY A 711 19.81 28.34 -26.22
N VAL A 712 19.82 27.00 -26.19
CA VAL A 712 20.68 26.16 -27.03
C VAL A 712 19.89 24.97 -27.57
N VAL A 713 20.21 24.57 -28.80
CA VAL A 713 19.80 23.30 -29.38
C VAL A 713 21.06 22.52 -29.78
N PHE A 714 21.06 21.21 -29.60
CA PHE A 714 22.19 20.36 -29.99
C PHE A 714 21.76 18.97 -30.41
N SER A 715 22.57 18.32 -31.24
CA SER A 715 22.46 16.92 -31.61
C SER A 715 23.62 16.10 -31.05
N PHE A 716 23.37 14.83 -30.71
CA PHE A 716 24.42 13.96 -30.18
C PHE A 716 24.30 12.51 -30.65
N ASP A 717 25.46 11.88 -30.87
CA ASP A 717 25.66 10.46 -31.15
C ASP A 717 26.02 9.74 -29.84
N PRO A 718 25.11 8.93 -29.25
CA PRO A 718 25.39 8.22 -28.00
C PRO A 718 26.46 7.12 -28.13
N ASP A 719 26.69 6.61 -29.35
CA ASP A 719 27.72 5.61 -29.66
C ASP A 719 29.13 6.23 -29.77
N ALA A 720 29.23 7.56 -29.88
CA ALA A 720 30.50 8.26 -29.89
C ALA A 720 31.19 8.24 -28.51
N PRO A 721 32.53 8.35 -28.44
CA PRO A 721 33.25 8.38 -27.18
C PRO A 721 32.78 9.51 -26.27
N GLU A 722 32.71 9.26 -24.96
CA GLU A 722 32.40 10.26 -23.94
C GLU A 722 33.25 11.54 -24.12
N GLY A 723 32.60 12.70 -24.12
CA GLY A 723 33.21 14.00 -24.38
C GLY A 723 33.37 14.36 -25.87
N GLN A 724 32.86 13.52 -26.77
CA GLN A 724 32.83 13.73 -28.23
C GLN A 724 31.48 13.26 -28.81
N ARG A 725 30.41 13.33 -28.04
CA ARG A 725 29.07 12.90 -28.45
C ARG A 725 28.33 13.96 -29.24
N ILE A 726 28.57 15.24 -29.00
CA ILE A 726 27.85 16.32 -29.69
C ILE A 726 28.34 16.46 -31.13
N GLU A 727 27.42 16.37 -32.10
CA GLU A 727 27.72 16.56 -33.52
C GLU A 727 27.50 18.02 -33.93
N ASP A 728 26.33 18.59 -33.61
CA ASP A 728 26.02 19.99 -33.89
C ASP A 728 25.41 20.68 -32.67
N ALA A 729 25.71 21.97 -32.48
CA ALA A 729 25.09 22.77 -31.44
C ALA A 729 25.04 24.26 -31.83
N ALA A 730 23.93 24.92 -31.52
CA ALA A 730 23.75 26.34 -31.77
C ALA A 730 22.98 27.03 -30.64
N PHE A 731 23.40 28.24 -30.29
CA PHE A 731 22.58 29.14 -29.48
C PHE A 731 21.41 29.64 -30.31
N VAL A 732 20.22 29.61 -29.71
CA VAL A 732 18.98 30.06 -30.33
C VAL A 732 18.30 31.08 -29.43
N ASP A 733 17.47 31.91 -30.04
CA ASP A 733 16.47 32.67 -29.30
C ASP A 733 15.33 31.70 -28.89
N PRO A 734 15.03 31.55 -27.59
CA PRO A 734 14.09 30.54 -27.10
C PRO A 734 12.64 30.81 -27.54
N GLU A 735 12.27 32.06 -27.83
CA GLU A 735 10.92 32.43 -28.28
C GLU A 735 10.73 32.17 -29.79
N THR A 736 11.75 32.45 -30.59
CA THR A 736 11.65 32.44 -32.06
C THR A 736 12.32 31.23 -32.73
N GLY A 737 13.21 30.54 -32.02
CA GLY A 737 14.05 29.47 -32.55
C GLY A 737 15.14 29.95 -33.52
N GLU A 738 15.31 31.27 -33.70
CA GLU A 738 16.32 31.81 -34.61
C GLU A 738 17.73 31.58 -34.05
N ILE A 739 18.64 31.03 -34.87
CA ILE A 739 20.04 30.85 -34.50
C ILE A 739 20.69 32.22 -34.25
N ARG A 740 21.32 32.36 -33.08
CA ARG A 740 22.08 33.54 -32.66
C ARG A 740 23.57 33.35 -32.91
N ALA A 741 24.09 32.15 -32.63
CA ALA A 741 25.50 31.78 -32.86
C ALA A 741 25.66 30.25 -32.92
N VAL A 742 26.64 29.78 -33.68
CA VAL A 742 26.98 28.34 -33.78
C VAL A 742 28.06 28.00 -32.75
N LEU A 743 27.82 26.95 -31.97
CA LEU A 743 28.70 26.46 -30.91
C LEU A 743 29.55 25.28 -31.39
N VAL A 744 28.92 24.25 -31.96
CA VAL A 744 29.58 23.05 -32.51
C VAL A 744 29.06 22.81 -33.93
N LYS A 745 29.95 22.40 -34.82
CA LYS A 745 29.61 21.95 -36.16
C LYS A 745 30.46 20.73 -36.54
N ASP A 746 29.83 19.66 -37.03
CA ASP A 746 30.53 18.43 -37.42
C ASP A 746 31.48 17.90 -36.31
N GLY A 747 31.09 18.06 -35.03
CA GLY A 747 31.88 17.72 -33.85
C GLY A 747 33.04 18.67 -33.52
N GLU A 748 33.20 19.78 -34.26
CA GLU A 748 34.23 20.80 -34.01
C GLU A 748 33.63 22.06 -33.37
N ILE A 749 34.22 22.50 -32.25
CA ILE A 749 33.84 23.75 -31.57
C ILE A 749 34.24 24.96 -32.42
N VAL A 750 33.28 25.78 -32.83
CA VAL A 750 33.49 26.88 -33.80
C VAL A 750 34.26 28.05 -33.18
N ASN A 751 33.86 28.49 -31.99
CA ASN A 751 34.48 29.62 -31.27
C ASN A 751 34.76 29.24 -29.80
N PRO A 752 35.79 28.42 -29.52
CA PRO A 752 36.02 27.84 -28.20
C PRO A 752 36.34 28.87 -27.11
N ASP A 753 37.00 29.98 -27.47
CA ASP A 753 37.41 31.03 -26.52
C ASP A 753 36.37 32.17 -26.37
N ALA A 754 35.25 32.11 -27.12
CA ALA A 754 34.20 33.13 -27.01
C ALA A 754 33.41 32.92 -25.71
N GLU A 755 33.14 34.02 -25.01
CA GLU A 755 32.47 34.03 -23.71
C GLU A 755 30.98 34.32 -23.86
N TYR A 756 30.15 33.58 -23.14
CA TYR A 756 28.69 33.71 -23.14
C TYR A 756 28.15 33.69 -21.70
N GLY A 757 27.11 34.50 -21.46
CA GLY A 757 26.39 34.50 -20.20
C GLY A 757 25.57 33.22 -20.03
N VAL A 758 25.69 32.59 -18.86
CA VAL A 758 25.02 31.33 -18.51
C VAL A 758 24.31 31.50 -17.17
N VAL A 759 23.06 31.06 -17.08
CA VAL A 759 22.36 30.80 -15.82
C VAL A 759 22.32 29.30 -15.56
N THR A 760 22.53 28.91 -14.31
CA THR A 760 22.44 27.52 -13.86
C THR A 760 22.01 27.48 -12.40
N LEU A 761 21.85 26.29 -11.84
CA LEU A 761 21.59 26.09 -10.41
C LEU A 761 22.91 26.22 -9.62
N GLY A 762 22.87 26.87 -8.46
CA GLY A 762 24.03 26.97 -7.57
C GLY A 762 24.55 25.59 -7.16
N PHE A 763 23.66 24.61 -6.97
CA PHE A 763 24.02 23.20 -6.77
C PHE A 763 25.00 22.67 -7.83
N LEU A 764 24.80 23.01 -9.11
CA LEU A 764 25.62 22.55 -10.23
C LEU A 764 26.92 23.34 -10.36
N ALA A 765 26.91 24.63 -10.02
CA ALA A 765 28.06 25.52 -10.17
C ALA A 765 29.02 25.49 -8.96
N GLU A 766 28.53 25.19 -7.76
CA GLU A 766 29.33 25.29 -6.54
C GLU A 766 30.49 24.27 -6.53
N PRO A 767 31.74 24.71 -6.36
CA PRO A 767 32.90 23.83 -6.48
C PRO A 767 32.97 22.81 -5.34
N ARG A 768 33.09 21.53 -5.70
CA ARG A 768 33.19 20.40 -4.77
C ARG A 768 34.59 19.81 -4.75
N TYR A 769 34.95 19.23 -3.60
CA TYR A 769 36.25 18.65 -3.34
C TYR A 769 36.13 17.25 -2.74
N ASP A 770 36.98 16.32 -3.16
CA ASP A 770 37.07 14.99 -2.54
C ASP A 770 37.68 15.04 -1.13
N GLU A 771 37.74 13.89 -0.44
CA GLU A 771 38.35 13.76 0.90
C GLU A 771 39.82 14.20 0.96
N ASN A 772 40.49 14.29 -0.18
CA ASN A 772 41.88 14.70 -0.31
C ASN A 772 42.03 16.19 -0.68
N GLY A 773 40.92 16.92 -0.83
CA GLY A 773 40.89 18.31 -1.25
C GLY A 773 41.14 18.51 -2.74
N THR A 774 40.93 17.48 -3.57
CA THR A 774 41.01 17.56 -5.03
C THR A 774 39.70 18.09 -5.57
N PHE A 775 39.74 19.10 -6.44
CA PHE A 775 38.55 19.58 -7.14
C PHE A 775 37.94 18.47 -8.00
N ILE A 776 36.62 18.26 -7.87
CA ILE A 776 35.88 17.19 -8.57
C ILE A 776 34.70 17.73 -9.39
N GLY A 777 34.69 19.02 -9.72
CA GLY A 777 33.57 19.67 -10.41
C GLY A 777 32.52 20.20 -9.41
N GLY A 778 31.31 20.46 -9.89
CA GLY A 778 30.17 20.88 -9.08
C GLY A 778 29.22 19.74 -8.73
N GLY A 779 27.98 20.08 -8.40
CA GLY A 779 26.90 19.10 -8.20
C GLY A 779 26.72 18.21 -9.43
N ASP A 780 26.33 16.95 -9.20
CA ASP A 780 26.23 15.90 -10.22
C ASP A 780 27.48 15.72 -11.11
N GLY A 781 28.65 16.20 -10.64
CA GLY A 781 29.92 16.11 -11.37
C GLY A 781 30.08 17.10 -12.51
N TYR A 782 29.21 18.12 -12.63
CA TYR A 782 29.28 19.09 -13.72
C TYR A 782 30.65 19.80 -13.77
N PRO A 783 31.31 19.88 -14.94
CA PRO A 783 32.69 20.33 -15.05
C PRO A 783 32.81 21.87 -15.15
N PHE A 784 32.14 22.61 -14.26
CA PHE A 784 32.39 24.04 -14.12
C PHE A 784 33.85 24.30 -13.72
N PRO A 785 34.49 25.38 -14.21
CA PRO A 785 35.83 25.76 -13.78
C PRO A 785 35.94 25.92 -12.25
N GLU A 786 37.07 25.53 -11.65
CA GLU A 786 37.30 25.71 -10.20
C GLU A 786 37.19 27.19 -9.78
N ASP A 787 37.58 28.10 -10.68
CA ASP A 787 37.52 29.55 -10.53
C ASP A 787 36.34 30.20 -11.27
N PHE A 788 35.26 29.45 -11.52
CA PHE A 788 34.03 29.97 -12.13
C PHE A 788 33.48 31.13 -11.27
N ASP A 789 33.54 32.35 -11.81
CA ASP A 789 33.05 33.56 -11.16
C ASP A 789 31.57 33.75 -11.50
N TYR A 790 30.71 33.46 -10.53
CA TYR A 790 29.26 33.59 -10.67
C TYR A 790 28.67 34.50 -9.60
N VAL A 791 27.52 35.07 -9.93
CA VAL A 791 26.69 35.90 -9.06
C VAL A 791 25.43 35.11 -8.73
N PRO A 792 25.22 34.73 -7.46
CA PRO A 792 23.92 34.23 -7.00
C PRO A 792 22.86 35.31 -7.18
N LEU A 793 21.72 34.93 -7.76
CA LEU A 793 20.55 35.78 -7.86
C LEU A 793 19.70 35.71 -6.59
N GLU A 794 19.85 34.64 -5.80
CA GLU A 794 19.11 34.45 -4.56
C GLU A 794 19.29 35.63 -3.58
N GLN A 795 18.17 36.12 -3.06
CA GLN A 795 18.12 37.08 -1.97
C GLN A 795 17.41 36.46 -0.76
N GLU A 796 18.17 35.76 0.07
CA GLU A 796 17.66 35.07 1.27
C GLU A 796 16.72 35.96 2.11
N GLY A 797 15.49 35.48 2.33
CA GLY A 797 14.42 36.12 3.08
C GLY A 797 13.77 37.33 2.40
N VAL A 798 14.03 37.56 1.11
CA VAL A 798 13.38 38.58 0.28
C VAL A 798 12.43 37.87 -0.67
N GLN A 799 11.14 38.23 -0.62
CA GLN A 799 10.07 37.63 -1.41
C GLN A 799 9.25 38.78 -2.00
N THR A 800 9.50 39.08 -3.26
CA THR A 800 8.87 40.18 -4.00
C THR A 800 8.21 39.63 -5.27
N GLY A 801 7.95 40.49 -6.27
CA GLY A 801 7.18 40.08 -7.44
C GLY A 801 5.70 39.77 -7.15
N ASP A 802 5.07 39.04 -8.07
CA ASP A 802 3.67 38.62 -7.96
C ASP A 802 3.55 37.22 -7.29
N ALA A 803 4.64 36.43 -7.25
CA ALA A 803 4.73 35.13 -6.59
C ALA A 803 5.65 35.16 -5.35
N THR A 804 5.08 35.33 -4.16
CA THR A 804 5.88 35.59 -2.93
C THR A 804 6.06 34.38 -2.00
N PHE A 805 6.07 33.14 -2.51
CA PHE A 805 6.17 31.95 -1.65
C PHE A 805 7.58 31.36 -1.56
N ALA A 806 8.48 31.76 -2.46
CA ALA A 806 9.88 31.39 -2.50
C ALA A 806 10.74 32.66 -2.49
N ASP A 807 12.00 32.54 -2.06
CA ASP A 807 12.91 33.67 -2.04
C ASP A 807 13.29 34.09 -3.47
N ASP A 808 13.38 35.41 -3.71
CA ASP A 808 13.76 35.99 -4.99
C ASP A 808 15.03 35.32 -5.51
N GLY A 809 15.04 34.84 -6.74
CA GLY A 809 16.22 34.30 -7.41
C GLY A 809 16.45 32.82 -7.20
N THR A 810 15.46 32.11 -6.66
CA THR A 810 15.40 30.65 -6.59
C THR A 810 14.61 30.07 -7.77
N GLU A 811 14.76 28.78 -8.05
CA GLU A 811 14.08 28.16 -9.21
C GLU A 811 12.55 28.06 -9.07
N GLN A 812 12.01 27.97 -7.84
CA GLN A 812 10.56 28.00 -7.63
C GLN A 812 9.99 29.40 -7.88
N ASP A 813 10.67 30.44 -7.38
CA ASP A 813 10.33 31.85 -7.64
C ASP A 813 10.35 32.14 -9.15
N ALA A 814 11.45 31.78 -9.81
CA ALA A 814 11.61 32.00 -11.24
C ALA A 814 10.53 31.31 -12.08
N LEU A 815 10.16 30.07 -11.76
CA LEU A 815 9.08 29.38 -12.45
C LEU A 815 7.73 30.04 -12.21
N ALA A 816 7.42 30.42 -10.97
CA ALA A 816 6.13 31.00 -10.62
C ALA A 816 5.92 32.37 -11.28
N GLU A 817 6.92 33.24 -11.25
CA GLU A 817 6.88 34.54 -11.93
C GLU A 817 6.75 34.35 -13.45
N TYR A 818 7.52 33.43 -14.03
CA TYR A 818 7.45 33.14 -15.46
C TYR A 818 6.07 32.66 -15.88
N LEU A 819 5.45 31.75 -15.11
CA LEU A 819 4.11 31.26 -15.36
C LEU A 819 3.07 32.39 -15.26
N LEU A 820 3.20 33.31 -14.30
CA LEU A 820 2.29 34.45 -14.18
C LEU A 820 2.40 35.41 -15.37
N ASP A 821 3.61 35.60 -15.88
CA ASP A 821 3.85 36.50 -17.01
C ASP A 821 3.42 35.92 -18.36
N THR A 822 3.54 34.60 -18.53
CA THR A 822 3.39 33.95 -19.84
C THR A 822 2.19 33.03 -19.95
N HIS A 823 1.79 32.40 -18.83
CA HIS A 823 0.83 31.30 -18.79
C HIS A 823 -0.29 31.45 -17.73
N ALA A 824 -0.55 32.67 -17.23
CA ALA A 824 -1.49 32.91 -16.12
C ALA A 824 -2.96 32.56 -16.35
N THR A 825 -3.40 32.34 -17.59
CA THR A 825 -4.83 32.16 -17.92
C THR A 825 -5.05 31.01 -18.89
N PRO A 826 -6.26 30.42 -18.96
CA PRO A 826 -6.58 29.39 -19.94
C PRO A 826 -6.37 29.83 -21.40
N ASP A 827 -6.54 31.12 -21.72
CA ASP A 827 -6.30 31.64 -23.08
C ASP A 827 -4.79 31.72 -23.44
N THR A 828 -3.91 31.62 -22.43
CA THR A 828 -2.45 31.69 -22.55
C THR A 828 -1.79 30.43 -21.98
N ALA A 829 -2.55 29.36 -21.78
CA ALA A 829 -2.06 28.15 -21.14
C ALA A 829 -0.83 27.59 -21.87
N PHE A 830 0.07 26.96 -21.12
CA PHE A 830 1.17 26.23 -21.73
C PHE A 830 0.60 25.05 -22.54
N ASP A 831 0.93 24.98 -23.83
CA ASP A 831 0.29 24.07 -24.79
C ASP A 831 1.28 23.16 -25.55
N MET A 832 2.56 23.18 -25.16
CA MET A 832 3.59 22.33 -25.76
C MET A 832 3.52 20.92 -25.16
N ALA A 833 2.81 20.03 -25.85
CA ALA A 833 2.77 18.62 -25.51
C ALA A 833 4.16 17.99 -25.53
N ASP A 834 4.39 17.07 -24.61
CA ASP A 834 5.63 16.30 -24.57
C ASP A 834 5.66 15.28 -25.72
N THR A 835 6.86 14.96 -26.20
CA THR A 835 7.07 14.08 -27.35
C THR A 835 8.20 13.11 -27.09
N GLY A 836 8.23 11.99 -27.83
CA GLY A 836 9.36 11.06 -27.78
C GLY A 836 10.61 11.59 -28.50
N PRO A 837 11.76 10.90 -28.34
CA PRO A 837 13.07 11.40 -28.73
C PRO A 837 13.25 11.56 -30.24
N ALA A 838 12.36 10.98 -31.04
CA ALA A 838 12.31 11.18 -32.49
C ALA A 838 11.78 12.56 -32.91
N GLU A 839 11.06 13.26 -32.02
CA GLU A 839 10.45 14.56 -32.24
C GLU A 839 11.09 15.69 -31.41
N ASP A 840 12.02 15.35 -30.50
CA ASP A 840 12.83 16.30 -29.72
C ASP A 840 13.50 17.35 -30.61
N THR A 841 13.54 18.60 -30.13
CA THR A 841 13.99 19.75 -30.93
C THR A 841 15.20 20.47 -30.34
N ARG A 842 15.32 20.52 -29.00
CA ARG A 842 16.46 21.10 -28.28
C ARG A 842 17.55 20.07 -28.01
N ILE A 843 17.20 18.82 -27.70
CA ILE A 843 18.15 17.74 -27.37
C ILE A 843 17.96 16.58 -28.36
N GLN A 844 18.65 16.62 -29.49
CA GLN A 844 18.40 15.71 -30.61
C GLN A 844 19.30 14.47 -30.54
N ASN A 845 18.72 13.34 -30.14
CA ASN A 845 19.44 12.05 -30.12
C ASN A 845 19.48 11.41 -31.52
N LEU A 846 20.69 11.20 -32.04
CA LEU A 846 20.90 10.70 -33.41
C LEU A 846 20.58 9.21 -33.61
N ASP A 847 20.32 8.46 -32.53
CA ASP A 847 19.76 7.11 -32.63
C ASP A 847 18.30 7.12 -33.11
N PHE A 848 17.57 8.23 -32.88
CA PHE A 848 16.14 8.34 -33.15
C PHE A 848 15.80 9.28 -34.32
N GLN A 849 16.63 10.29 -34.56
CA GLN A 849 16.47 11.24 -35.67
C GLN A 849 17.79 11.50 -36.41
N ASP A 850 17.74 12.08 -37.61
CA ASP A 850 18.93 12.20 -38.48
C ASP A 850 19.72 13.52 -38.32
N GLY A 851 19.30 14.41 -37.42
CA GLY A 851 19.95 15.70 -37.13
C GLY A 851 19.99 16.69 -38.30
N LEU A 852 19.49 16.32 -39.47
CA LEU A 852 19.70 17.04 -40.72
C LEU A 852 19.08 18.44 -40.71
N ALA A 853 18.01 18.63 -39.96
CA ALA A 853 17.35 19.92 -39.81
C ALA A 853 18.27 20.93 -39.11
N LEU A 854 18.93 20.53 -38.03
CA LEU A 854 19.86 21.38 -37.29
C LEU A 854 21.13 21.66 -38.09
N ASP A 855 21.75 20.62 -38.67
CA ASP A 855 22.92 20.78 -39.54
C ASP A 855 22.63 21.76 -40.69
N THR A 856 21.50 21.58 -41.38
CA THR A 856 21.09 22.48 -42.47
C THR A 856 20.91 23.92 -41.99
N ALA A 857 20.28 24.13 -40.83
CA ALA A 857 20.06 25.47 -40.28
C ALA A 857 21.40 26.15 -39.90
N ILE A 858 22.33 25.40 -39.31
CA ILE A 858 23.69 25.86 -39.00
C ILE A 858 24.45 26.20 -40.28
N ASP A 859 24.36 25.36 -41.31
CA ASP A 859 24.93 25.60 -42.62
C ASP A 859 24.43 26.94 -43.19
N GLU A 860 23.10 27.11 -43.26
CA GLU A 860 22.48 28.33 -43.78
C GLU A 860 22.91 29.58 -43.00
N PHE A 861 22.98 29.51 -41.67
CA PHE A 861 23.43 30.62 -40.82
C PHE A 861 24.89 31.00 -41.09
N MET A 862 25.78 30.01 -41.26
CA MET A 862 27.21 30.24 -41.48
C MET A 862 27.55 30.77 -42.88
N PHE A 863 26.63 30.67 -43.85
CA PHE A 863 26.80 31.19 -45.21
C PHE A 863 26.32 32.65 -45.39
N VAL A 864 25.57 33.20 -44.43
CA VAL A 864 25.08 34.59 -44.39
C VAL A 864 26.13 35.52 -43.75
#